data_AF-A0A3M0XRR6-F1
#
_entry.id   AF-A0A3M0XRR6-F1
#
_cell.length_a   1.000
_cell.length_b   1.000
_cell.length_c   1.000
_cell.angle_alpha   90.00
_cell.angle_beta   90.00
_cell.angle_gamma   90.00
#
_symmetry.space_group_name_H-M   'P 1'
#
loop_
_entity.id
_entity.type
_entity.pdbx_description
1 polymer ?
#
loop_
_entity_poly.entity_id
_entity_poly.type
_entity_poly.pdbx_seq_one_letter_code
_entity_poly.pdbx_strand_id
1 'polypeptide(L)'
;MRSSVKVLRVAVATCLGVVAGMLAGPVAGMAAQYEILVSTSSDRANPVPLDGQSLSGPVYIFTSPDTGVRPTRTQRVDFYLDDPGMTGAPIHSERRAPYDFAGGDTGRANSFDPDTLAPGAHTITASLPLADGTRSVVHATFTTGGVAGNRPPVFDPVAPQTIGEGTTAMVTLSARDPDGDPVVLEAADLPPFASFYDNGDGSGELDMAPAPGDAGTYAVRIVASDFTAAAATTVQVDVTAAGAPVIVRQPQSQTVIAGQSATFTLGVDGIAPFSYQWQLDGRDVAGATGASFTIGPVGLGDDGTRVRAIVADANGTAVTSAEATLTVRASAGLVADADNPRWLRYGDGRRFFLCSAGNPENFLYRGTRQADGTRRGDQDALIDKLRTTGANGIYMQIIRSHGGDGGTKHNPFVNGDPALGLDEDILNQWDAWFTAMDRAGIVVYLFFYDDGASIWAGGDAVPAAERAFIEAIVSRFKHIDNLIWVIAEEYQEVFTPARVSNMAAIIRAADERAHPIAVHKLNGLSFTEFADDPNIDQYAIQYNEVTADQMHQAMVAQFAAANGRYNLNMSESKGHGTGTSARRKNWAAAMGGAYVMNLEWDIASTSTADLKGCGYMVDFFEATNFDIMEPRDDLAFGGTDYVLAAPAARSYI
;
A
#
# COMPACT_ATOMS: atom_id res chain seq x y z
N MET A 1 25.78 40.45 -23.74
CA MET A 1 26.08 40.95 -22.37
C MET A 1 26.56 39.76 -21.55
N ARG A 2 27.78 39.85 -21.04
CA ARG A 2 28.43 38.85 -20.19
C ARG A 2 27.83 38.93 -18.79
N SER A 3 27.51 37.80 -18.17
CA SER A 3 27.40 37.72 -16.72
C SER A 3 27.89 36.36 -16.25
N SER A 4 28.80 36.41 -15.29
CA SER A 4 29.73 35.35 -14.90
C SER A 4 29.13 34.50 -13.78
N VAL A 5 29.18 33.17 -13.95
CA VAL A 5 28.90 32.20 -12.89
C VAL A 5 30.15 32.07 -12.01
N LYS A 6 30.04 32.38 -10.72
CA LYS A 6 31.07 32.09 -9.71
C LYS A 6 30.93 30.64 -9.25
N VAL A 7 31.92 29.82 -9.59
CA VAL A 7 32.10 28.45 -9.10
C VAL A 7 32.82 28.50 -7.75
N LEU A 8 32.24 27.89 -6.71
CA LEU A 8 32.89 27.69 -5.42
C LEU A 8 33.66 26.35 -5.49
N ARG A 9 34.99 26.40 -5.55
CA ARG A 9 35.88 25.23 -5.41
C ARG A 9 36.34 25.17 -3.96
N VAL A 10 36.02 24.09 -3.25
CA VAL A 10 36.68 23.73 -1.99
C VAL A 10 37.88 22.87 -2.34
N ALA A 11 39.08 23.39 -2.08
CA ALA A 11 40.34 22.66 -2.18
C ALA A 11 40.77 22.28 -0.76
N VAL A 12 40.93 20.98 -0.52
CA VAL A 12 41.61 20.44 0.66
C VAL A 12 43.12 20.52 0.38
N ALA A 13 43.85 21.25 1.21
CA ALA A 13 45.31 21.31 1.18
C ALA A 13 45.86 20.91 2.55
N THR A 14 46.64 19.84 2.52
CA THR A 14 47.59 19.37 3.54
C THR A 14 48.51 20.49 4.02
N CYS A 15 48.82 20.56 5.31
CA CYS A 15 50.09 21.16 5.75
C CYS A 15 50.50 20.70 7.16
N LEU A 16 51.69 20.11 7.21
CA LEU A 16 52.50 19.80 8.39
C LEU A 16 53.29 21.06 8.80
N GLY A 17 53.47 21.29 10.12
CA GLY A 17 54.74 21.78 10.66
C GLY A 17 54.80 23.12 11.43
N VAL A 18 54.92 22.99 12.76
CA VAL A 18 55.88 23.68 13.68
C VAL A 18 55.67 25.14 14.14
N VAL A 19 55.31 25.25 15.44
CA VAL A 19 55.88 26.01 16.60
C VAL A 19 56.20 27.53 16.49
N ALA A 20 55.53 28.34 17.32
CA ALA A 20 56.10 29.09 18.47
C ALA A 20 55.29 30.35 18.88
N GLY A 21 54.80 30.37 20.12
CA GLY A 21 54.86 31.53 21.03
C GLY A 21 53.79 32.62 20.94
N MET A 22 52.89 32.67 21.92
CA MET A 22 52.47 33.93 22.56
C MET A 22 52.15 33.73 24.04
N LEU A 23 52.60 34.72 24.82
CA LEU A 23 52.52 34.86 26.27
C LEU A 23 51.08 35.01 26.78
N ALA A 24 50.75 34.34 27.89
CA ALA A 24 49.66 34.71 28.78
C ALA A 24 50.19 34.93 30.20
N GLY A 25 49.93 36.12 30.75
CA GLY A 25 50.15 36.46 32.16
C GLY A 25 49.16 35.74 33.09
N PRO A 26 49.34 35.88 34.42
CA PRO A 26 49.06 34.81 35.36
C PRO A 26 47.57 34.69 35.68
N VAL A 27 47.02 33.49 35.48
CA VAL A 27 45.79 33.06 36.14
C VAL A 27 46.21 32.25 37.37
N ALA A 28 46.04 32.86 38.54
CA ALA A 28 46.22 32.19 39.82
C ALA A 28 45.11 31.14 40.00
N GLY A 29 45.51 29.91 40.32
CA GLY A 29 44.62 28.86 40.81
C GLY A 29 44.58 27.56 40.00
N MET A 30 45.72 26.97 39.65
CA MET A 30 45.77 25.54 39.35
C MET A 30 46.08 24.78 40.64
N ALA A 31 45.09 24.01 41.13
CA ALA A 31 45.36 22.97 42.11
C ALA A 31 46.33 21.96 41.48
N ALA A 32 47.41 21.61 42.18
CA ALA A 32 48.32 20.57 41.70
C ALA A 32 47.54 19.25 41.55
N GLN A 33 47.48 18.72 40.33
CA GLN A 33 46.96 17.38 40.11
C GLN A 33 47.98 16.40 40.67
N TYR A 34 47.58 15.55 41.61
CA TYR A 34 48.43 14.48 42.12
C TYR A 34 48.71 13.49 40.97
N GLU A 35 49.90 12.93 40.93
CA GLU A 35 50.33 11.93 39.95
C GLU A 35 51.04 10.77 40.66
N ILE A 36 51.13 9.63 39.98
CA ILE A 36 51.98 8.50 40.39
C ILE A 36 53.24 8.53 39.53
N LEU A 37 54.38 8.59 40.20
CA LEU A 37 55.70 8.63 39.59
C LEU A 37 56.47 7.35 39.88
N VAL A 38 57.46 7.06 39.04
CA VAL A 38 58.40 5.96 39.22
C VAL A 38 59.84 6.45 39.11
N SER A 39 60.71 5.90 39.95
CA SER A 39 62.15 6.11 39.93
C SER A 39 62.87 4.76 39.96
N THR A 40 64.08 4.70 39.42
CA THR A 40 64.99 3.56 39.54
C THR A 40 65.90 3.68 40.76
N SER A 41 65.79 4.74 41.55
CA SER A 41 66.60 4.98 42.74
C SER A 41 65.75 5.05 44.00
N SER A 42 66.21 4.38 45.06
CA SER A 42 65.51 4.36 46.36
C SER A 42 65.36 5.72 47.02
N ASP A 43 66.19 6.70 46.67
CA ASP A 43 66.08 8.09 47.14
C ASP A 43 65.07 8.94 46.33
N ARG A 44 64.35 8.30 45.40
CA ARG A 44 63.33 8.92 44.52
C ARG A 44 63.91 9.96 43.55
N ALA A 45 65.22 9.93 43.30
CA ALA A 45 65.86 10.84 42.36
C ALA A 45 65.38 10.63 40.92
N ASN A 46 65.31 11.72 40.16
CA ASN A 46 64.96 11.75 38.73
C ASN A 46 63.69 10.95 38.36
N PRO A 47 62.55 11.20 39.02
CA PRO A 47 61.34 10.44 38.73
C PRO A 47 60.72 10.83 37.40
N VAL A 48 60.03 9.87 36.79
CA VAL A 48 59.19 10.06 35.60
C VAL A 48 57.74 9.66 35.91
N PRO A 49 56.74 10.19 35.20
CA PRO A 49 55.37 9.69 35.31
C PRO A 49 55.29 8.19 35.04
N LEU A 50 54.54 7.46 35.86
CA LEU A 50 54.38 6.01 35.71
C LEU A 50 53.52 5.65 34.49
N ASP A 51 52.57 6.52 34.11
CA ASP A 51 51.57 6.21 33.10
C ASP A 51 52.20 5.89 31.73
N GLY A 52 51.84 4.74 31.17
CA GLY A 52 52.36 4.21 29.91
C GLY A 52 53.81 3.69 29.96
N GLN A 53 54.45 3.62 31.13
CA GLN A 53 55.81 3.10 31.23
C GLN A 53 55.84 1.57 31.06
N SER A 54 56.90 1.06 30.43
CA SER A 54 57.25 -0.36 30.50
C SER A 54 58.28 -0.56 31.61
N LEU A 55 57.93 -1.36 32.61
CA LEU A 55 58.77 -1.58 33.78
C LEU A 55 59.35 -2.99 33.79
N SER A 56 60.62 -3.09 34.20
CA SER A 56 61.30 -4.36 34.48
C SER A 56 62.37 -4.13 35.55
N GLY A 57 62.54 -5.13 36.41
CA GLY A 57 63.40 -5.07 37.58
C GLY A 57 62.94 -4.09 38.68
N PRO A 58 63.67 -4.04 39.80
CA PRO A 58 63.26 -3.26 40.97
C PRO A 58 63.12 -1.76 40.69
N VAL A 59 61.94 -1.20 40.99
CA VAL A 59 61.61 0.22 40.86
C VAL A 59 61.01 0.79 42.15
N TYR A 60 60.89 2.11 42.22
CA TYR A 60 60.39 2.84 43.39
C TYR A 60 59.24 3.76 42.94
N ILE A 61 58.01 3.38 43.30
CA ILE A 61 56.78 4.05 42.85
C ILE A 61 56.20 4.86 44.01
N PHE A 62 55.81 6.11 43.76
CA PHE A 62 55.35 7.03 44.80
C PHE A 62 54.42 8.11 44.23
N THR A 63 53.64 8.76 45.08
CA THR A 63 52.80 9.89 44.64
C THR A 63 53.52 11.23 44.77
N SER A 64 53.16 12.18 43.92
CA SER A 64 53.68 13.55 43.97
C SER A 64 52.62 14.54 43.48
N PRO A 65 52.60 15.79 43.98
CA PRO A 65 53.34 16.28 45.13
C PRO A 65 52.74 15.82 46.47
N ASP A 66 53.51 15.82 47.56
CA ASP A 66 52.98 15.51 48.90
C ASP A 66 52.14 16.67 49.49
N THR A 67 52.25 17.86 48.91
CA THR A 67 51.58 19.06 49.40
C THR A 67 50.06 18.92 49.33
N GLY A 68 49.37 19.17 50.44
CA GLY A 68 47.90 19.11 50.51
C GLY A 68 47.33 17.76 50.94
N VAL A 69 48.13 16.69 50.89
CA VAL A 69 47.76 15.36 51.42
C VAL A 69 47.85 15.38 52.95
N ARG A 70 46.78 14.99 53.64
CA ARG A 70 46.70 14.99 55.12
C ARG A 70 46.07 13.71 55.68
N PRO A 71 46.86 12.63 55.82
CA PRO A 71 46.41 11.43 56.52
C PRO A 71 46.11 11.73 58.00
N THR A 72 45.00 11.21 58.52
CA THR A 72 44.58 11.38 59.92
C THR A 72 44.87 10.11 60.74
N ARG A 73 44.39 10.01 61.99
CA ARG A 73 44.49 8.77 62.78
C ARG A 73 43.69 7.62 62.15
N THR A 74 42.65 7.91 61.36
CA THR A 74 41.80 6.93 60.67
C THR A 74 42.08 6.82 59.17
N GLN A 75 42.55 7.87 58.48
CA GLN A 75 42.84 7.85 57.03
C GLN A 75 44.34 7.68 56.68
N ARG A 76 44.63 6.97 55.59
CA ARG A 76 45.96 6.72 54.98
C ARG A 76 45.95 7.15 53.52
N VAL A 77 47.12 7.28 52.89
CA VAL A 77 47.21 7.10 51.43
C VAL A 77 47.15 5.61 51.17
N ASP A 78 46.20 5.17 50.35
CA ASP A 78 45.92 3.76 50.10
C ASP A 78 46.25 3.42 48.63
N PHE A 79 47.03 2.37 48.42
CA PHE A 79 47.49 1.93 47.11
C PHE A 79 46.87 0.58 46.72
N TYR A 80 46.48 0.46 45.46
CA TYR A 80 45.87 -0.71 44.87
C TYR A 80 46.58 -1.06 43.56
N LEU A 81 46.68 -2.35 43.24
CA LEU A 81 47.15 -2.85 41.96
C LEU A 81 46.01 -3.57 41.27
N ASP A 82 45.80 -3.24 39.99
CA ASP A 82 44.77 -3.82 39.11
C ASP A 82 43.34 -3.73 39.66
N ASP A 83 43.09 -2.76 40.54
CA ASP A 83 41.78 -2.47 41.13
C ASP A 83 41.48 -0.96 41.06
N PRO A 84 41.15 -0.43 39.86
CA PRO A 84 40.83 0.98 39.68
C PRO A 84 39.57 1.41 40.44
N GLY A 85 38.67 0.48 40.74
CA GLY A 85 37.48 0.74 41.54
C GLY A 85 37.75 0.82 43.05
N MET A 86 38.96 0.46 43.50
CA MET A 86 39.35 0.34 44.92
C MET A 86 38.34 -0.52 45.71
N THR A 87 37.87 -1.60 45.10
CA THR A 87 36.82 -2.48 45.64
C THR A 87 37.37 -3.51 46.63
N GLY A 88 38.65 -3.86 46.50
CA GLY A 88 39.39 -4.75 47.39
C GLY A 88 40.04 -4.04 48.57
N ALA A 89 40.88 -4.77 49.31
CA ALA A 89 41.74 -4.18 50.32
C ALA A 89 42.97 -3.54 49.65
N PRO A 90 43.45 -2.37 50.11
CA PRO A 90 44.67 -1.79 49.59
C PRO A 90 45.85 -2.73 49.82
N ILE A 91 46.73 -2.82 48.82
CA ILE A 91 47.95 -3.63 48.88
C ILE A 91 48.94 -3.01 49.86
N HIS A 92 48.92 -1.69 49.96
CA HIS A 92 49.73 -0.97 50.92
C HIS A 92 49.08 0.35 51.32
N SER A 93 49.37 0.80 52.54
CA SER A 93 48.81 2.03 53.09
C SER A 93 49.85 2.84 53.86
N GLU A 94 49.96 4.13 53.55
CA GLU A 94 50.97 5.02 54.11
C GLU A 94 50.43 6.18 54.94
N ARG A 95 51.26 6.65 55.88
CA ARG A 95 50.91 7.71 56.85
C ARG A 95 51.83 8.91 56.79
N ARG A 96 53.01 8.77 56.21
CA ARG A 96 54.07 9.77 56.28
C ARG A 96 54.58 9.99 54.88
N ALA A 97 54.64 11.26 54.47
CA ALA A 97 55.26 11.63 53.22
C ALA A 97 56.79 11.39 53.27
N PRO A 98 57.44 11.05 52.15
CA PRO A 98 56.85 10.77 50.82
C PRO A 98 56.02 9.48 50.80
N TYR A 99 54.92 9.44 50.04
CA TYR A 99 54.01 8.29 50.03
C TYR A 99 54.37 7.27 48.95
N ASP A 100 54.87 6.10 49.35
CA ASP A 100 55.37 5.07 48.43
C ASP A 100 54.41 3.89 48.28
N PHE A 101 54.33 3.34 47.07
CA PHE A 101 53.51 2.16 46.76
C PHE A 101 53.93 0.91 47.56
N ALA A 102 55.24 0.74 47.81
CA ALA A 102 55.80 -0.45 48.46
C ALA A 102 56.29 -0.20 49.91
N GLY A 103 56.03 0.97 50.49
CA GLY A 103 56.63 1.33 51.78
C GLY A 103 57.88 2.17 51.64
N GLY A 104 58.19 2.97 52.66
CA GLY A 104 59.47 3.65 52.76
C GLY A 104 59.68 4.36 54.08
N ASP A 105 60.90 4.86 54.27
CA ASP A 105 61.19 5.91 55.25
C ASP A 105 61.40 7.27 54.55
N THR A 106 61.62 8.31 55.35
CA THR A 106 61.76 9.70 54.86
C THR A 106 62.94 9.92 53.92
N GLY A 107 63.91 9.00 53.88
CA GLY A 107 65.08 9.07 53.00
C GLY A 107 65.11 8.00 51.90
N ARG A 108 64.42 6.87 52.06
CA ARG A 108 64.47 5.74 51.14
C ARG A 108 63.14 5.01 50.98
N ALA A 109 62.71 4.81 49.74
CA ALA A 109 61.59 3.93 49.37
C ALA A 109 62.04 2.47 49.32
N ASN A 110 61.13 1.55 49.64
CA ASN A 110 61.28 0.13 49.36
C ASN A 110 61.02 -0.14 47.88
N SER A 111 61.70 -1.14 47.33
CA SER A 111 61.53 -1.51 45.92
C SER A 111 60.24 -2.29 45.71
N PHE A 112 59.57 -2.01 44.61
CA PHE A 112 58.57 -2.84 43.98
C PHE A 112 59.20 -3.53 42.76
N ASP A 113 59.07 -4.84 42.66
CA ASP A 113 59.55 -5.60 41.50
C ASP A 113 58.36 -5.99 40.60
N PRO A 114 58.16 -5.29 39.47
CA PRO A 114 57.04 -5.49 38.56
C PRO A 114 57.15 -6.82 37.81
N ASP A 115 58.33 -7.45 37.76
CA ASP A 115 58.51 -8.76 37.12
C ASP A 115 57.88 -9.90 37.96
N THR A 116 57.40 -9.58 39.17
CA THR A 116 56.61 -10.51 39.99
C THR A 116 55.13 -10.58 39.56
N LEU A 117 54.68 -9.68 38.68
CA LEU A 117 53.34 -9.68 38.10
C LEU A 117 53.27 -10.58 36.86
N ALA A 118 52.06 -10.94 36.44
CA ALA A 118 51.87 -11.54 35.13
C ALA A 118 52.34 -10.56 34.03
N PRO A 119 52.84 -11.02 32.87
CA PRO A 119 53.09 -10.12 31.74
C PRO A 119 51.80 -9.44 31.28
N GLY A 120 51.86 -8.16 30.89
CA GLY A 120 50.73 -7.42 30.37
C GLY A 120 50.56 -6.03 30.97
N ALA A 121 49.39 -5.42 30.74
CA ALA A 121 49.05 -4.10 31.27
C ALA A 121 48.55 -4.19 32.71
N HIS A 122 49.10 -3.34 33.57
CA HIS A 122 48.77 -3.22 34.98
C HIS A 122 48.41 -1.78 35.33
N THR A 123 47.63 -1.60 36.40
CA THR A 123 47.22 -0.27 36.88
C THR A 123 47.54 -0.12 38.35
N ILE A 124 48.24 0.95 38.73
CA ILE A 124 48.32 1.38 40.12
C ILE A 124 47.32 2.50 40.37
N THR A 125 46.54 2.34 41.44
CA THR A 125 45.60 3.34 41.92
C THR A 125 46.03 3.83 43.30
N ALA A 126 46.12 5.15 43.47
CA ALA A 126 46.41 5.77 44.76
C ALA A 126 45.25 6.66 45.20
N SER A 127 44.77 6.44 46.42
CA SER A 127 43.70 7.21 47.06
C SER A 127 44.27 8.10 48.15
N LEU A 128 44.32 9.41 47.93
CA LEU A 128 44.97 10.40 48.79
C LEU A 128 43.95 11.20 49.62
N PRO A 129 43.98 11.14 50.96
CA PRO A 129 43.13 11.98 51.81
C PRO A 129 43.66 13.41 51.84
N LEU A 130 42.79 14.38 51.57
CA LEU A 130 43.14 15.80 51.49
C LEU A 130 42.80 16.56 52.77
N ALA A 131 43.40 17.75 52.92
CA ALA A 131 43.22 18.61 54.09
C ALA A 131 41.77 19.04 54.35
N ASP A 132 40.93 19.09 53.32
CA ASP A 132 39.52 19.48 53.39
C ASP A 132 38.58 18.30 53.73
N GLY A 133 39.13 17.10 53.93
CA GLY A 133 38.39 15.89 54.26
C GLY A 133 37.96 15.05 53.05
N THR A 134 38.20 15.51 51.83
CA THR A 134 37.93 14.75 50.59
C THR A 134 39.07 13.77 50.26
N ARG A 135 38.89 12.94 49.23
CA ARG A 135 39.96 12.09 48.67
C ARG A 135 40.19 12.40 47.20
N SER A 136 41.45 12.52 46.81
CA SER A 136 41.87 12.50 45.41
C SER A 136 42.20 11.07 45.01
N VAL A 137 41.73 10.59 43.87
CA VAL A 137 42.07 9.27 43.34
C VAL A 137 42.85 9.49 42.04
N VAL A 138 43.99 8.84 41.92
CA VAL A 138 44.86 8.92 40.75
C VAL A 138 45.21 7.51 40.29
N HIS A 139 45.27 7.34 38.98
CA HIS A 139 45.59 6.08 38.34
C HIS A 139 46.79 6.28 37.41
N ALA A 140 47.64 5.26 37.31
CA ALA A 140 48.67 5.19 36.29
C ALA A 140 48.78 3.75 35.81
N THR A 141 48.89 3.59 34.49
CA THR A 141 49.03 2.30 33.82
C THR A 141 50.50 2.02 33.49
N PHE A 142 50.92 0.77 33.52
CA PHE A 142 52.26 0.36 33.09
C PHE A 142 52.22 -1.05 32.53
N THR A 143 53.21 -1.43 31.74
CA THR A 143 53.31 -2.79 31.18
C THR A 143 54.49 -3.54 31.76
N THR A 144 54.31 -4.83 32.04
CA THR A 144 55.36 -5.76 32.47
C THR A 144 55.61 -6.81 31.38
N GLY A 145 56.84 -7.34 31.32
CA GLY A 145 57.18 -8.42 30.37
C GLY A 145 57.55 -7.97 28.95
N GLY A 146 57.93 -6.70 28.72
CA GLY A 146 58.49 -6.27 27.45
C GLY A 146 59.87 -6.90 27.20
N VAL A 147 59.91 -8.07 26.55
CA VAL A 147 61.16 -8.78 26.24
C VAL A 147 61.75 -8.26 24.92
N ALA A 148 63.05 -7.99 24.90
CA ALA A 148 63.79 -7.87 23.64
C ALA A 148 63.67 -9.20 22.86
N GLY A 149 62.76 -9.26 21.88
CA GLY A 149 62.46 -10.47 21.11
C GLY A 149 61.04 -10.61 20.55
N ASN A 150 60.07 -9.77 20.97
CA ASN A 150 58.68 -9.85 20.48
C ASN A 150 58.56 -9.67 18.96
N ARG A 151 57.72 -10.47 18.29
CA ARG A 151 57.42 -10.38 16.86
C ARG A 151 55.97 -9.91 16.69
N PRO A 152 55.70 -8.95 15.77
CA PRO A 152 54.35 -8.41 15.60
C PRO A 152 53.36 -9.48 15.13
N PRO A 153 52.04 -9.25 15.34
CA PRO A 153 51.00 -10.10 14.81
C PRO A 153 51.08 -10.26 13.29
N VAL A 154 50.61 -11.41 12.79
CA VAL A 154 50.60 -11.74 11.37
C VAL A 154 49.18 -12.08 10.93
N PHE A 155 48.67 -11.33 9.96
CA PHE A 155 47.38 -11.61 9.32
C PHE A 155 47.46 -12.85 8.44
N ASP A 156 46.36 -13.60 8.40
CA ASP A 156 46.13 -14.53 7.29
C ASP A 156 45.81 -13.75 6.00
N PRO A 157 46.15 -14.28 4.81
CA PRO A 157 45.88 -13.60 3.55
C PRO A 157 44.38 -13.37 3.34
N VAL A 158 44.00 -12.14 3.01
CA VAL A 158 42.62 -11.76 2.69
C VAL A 158 42.55 -11.39 1.21
N ALA A 159 41.66 -12.04 0.47
CA ALA A 159 41.42 -11.70 -0.94
C ALA A 159 40.58 -10.42 -1.06
N PRO A 160 40.72 -9.66 -2.17
CA PRO A 160 39.76 -8.61 -2.52
C PRO A 160 38.33 -9.15 -2.57
N GLN A 161 37.38 -8.33 -2.12
CA GLN A 161 35.98 -8.66 -2.03
C GLN A 161 35.21 -7.94 -3.14
N THR A 162 34.21 -8.61 -3.71
CA THR A 162 33.29 -8.00 -4.67
C THR A 162 31.86 -8.21 -4.20
N ILE A 163 31.10 -7.12 -4.06
CA ILE A 163 29.74 -7.12 -3.53
C ILE A 163 28.85 -6.23 -4.39
N GLY A 164 27.60 -6.62 -4.63
CA GLY A 164 26.64 -5.76 -5.34
C GLY A 164 25.91 -4.81 -4.39
N GLU A 165 25.59 -3.62 -4.87
CA GLU A 165 24.62 -2.75 -4.18
C GLU A 165 23.32 -3.52 -3.90
N GLY A 166 22.72 -3.33 -2.72
CA GLY A 166 21.50 -4.02 -2.29
C GLY A 166 21.69 -5.45 -1.81
N THR A 167 22.93 -5.93 -1.67
CA THR A 167 23.27 -7.23 -1.07
C THR A 167 24.04 -7.07 0.23
N THR A 168 24.13 -8.14 1.02
CA THR A 168 24.92 -8.18 2.25
C THR A 168 26.04 -9.21 2.13
N ALA A 169 27.20 -8.91 2.72
CA ALA A 169 28.28 -9.87 2.86
C ALA A 169 29.00 -9.69 4.20
N MET A 170 29.55 -10.79 4.70
CA MET A 170 30.36 -10.83 5.92
C MET A 170 31.71 -11.46 5.58
N VAL A 171 32.79 -10.81 5.99
CA VAL A 171 34.16 -11.24 5.74
C VAL A 171 34.86 -11.47 7.08
N THR A 172 35.28 -12.70 7.32
CA THR A 172 36.05 -13.04 8.52
C THR A 172 37.53 -12.72 8.30
N LEU A 173 38.13 -12.06 9.27
CA LEU A 173 39.53 -11.66 9.35
C LEU A 173 40.18 -12.40 10.51
N SER A 174 41.42 -12.84 10.34
CA SER A 174 42.20 -13.48 11.40
C SER A 174 43.65 -13.01 11.40
N ALA A 175 44.19 -12.79 12.58
CA ALA A 175 45.60 -12.57 12.83
C ALA A 175 46.06 -13.44 14.00
N ARG A 176 47.32 -13.87 13.96
CA ARG A 176 47.96 -14.61 15.06
C ARG A 176 49.23 -13.93 15.46
N ASP A 177 49.55 -14.01 16.73
CA ASP A 177 50.85 -13.62 17.22
C ASP A 177 51.84 -14.80 17.17
N PRO A 178 53.05 -14.66 16.58
CA PRO A 178 54.04 -15.74 16.51
C PRO A 178 54.61 -16.18 17.87
N ASP A 179 54.53 -15.33 18.88
CA ASP A 179 54.99 -15.55 20.25
C ASP A 179 53.85 -16.02 21.18
N GLY A 180 52.61 -15.96 20.68
CA GLY A 180 51.42 -16.50 21.34
C GLY A 180 50.67 -15.48 22.19
N ASP A 181 51.01 -14.20 22.02
CA ASP A 181 50.36 -13.10 22.73
C ASP A 181 48.91 -12.87 22.25
N PRO A 182 48.01 -12.39 23.12
CA PRO A 182 46.65 -12.04 22.72
C PRO A 182 46.63 -10.94 21.66
N VAL A 183 45.82 -11.14 20.60
CA VAL A 183 45.69 -10.18 19.50
C VAL A 183 44.33 -9.50 19.56
N VAL A 184 44.34 -8.17 19.49
CA VAL A 184 43.14 -7.32 19.32
C VAL A 184 43.10 -6.77 17.91
N LEU A 185 41.90 -6.75 17.31
CA LEU A 185 41.68 -6.23 15.97
C LEU A 185 40.89 -4.91 15.99
N GLU A 186 41.32 -3.95 15.17
CA GLU A 186 40.59 -2.70 14.94
C GLU A 186 40.50 -2.38 13.46
N ALA A 187 39.37 -1.82 13.02
CA ALA A 187 39.16 -1.34 11.66
C ALA A 187 39.21 0.19 11.59
N ALA A 188 39.81 0.70 10.52
CA ALA A 188 39.82 2.10 10.13
C ALA A 188 39.37 2.24 8.68
N ASP A 189 38.95 3.45 8.31
CA ASP A 189 38.48 3.79 6.96
C ASP A 189 37.25 2.97 6.51
N LEU A 190 36.38 2.60 7.47
CA LEU A 190 35.13 1.91 7.17
C LEU A 190 34.19 2.80 6.33
N PRO A 191 33.71 2.33 5.17
CA PRO A 191 32.66 3.02 4.46
C PRO A 191 31.36 3.06 5.28
N PRO A 192 30.45 4.01 5.03
CA PRO A 192 29.22 4.17 5.82
C PRO A 192 28.31 2.94 5.86
N PHE A 193 28.43 2.04 4.88
CA PHE A 193 27.66 0.80 4.78
C PHE A 193 28.32 -0.42 5.44
N ALA A 194 29.47 -0.24 6.11
CA ALA A 194 30.22 -1.33 6.72
C ALA A 194 30.41 -1.15 8.24
N SER A 195 30.45 -2.28 8.94
CA SER A 195 30.76 -2.35 10.38
C SER A 195 31.78 -3.46 10.64
N PHE A 196 32.59 -3.28 11.69
CA PHE A 196 33.58 -4.27 12.09
C PHE A 196 33.38 -4.68 13.56
N TYR A 197 33.53 -5.96 13.83
CA TYR A 197 33.43 -6.55 15.17
C TYR A 197 34.67 -7.40 15.47
N ASP A 198 35.34 -7.16 16.60
CA ASP A 198 36.45 -8.00 17.08
C ASP A 198 35.92 -9.07 18.04
N ASN A 199 36.32 -10.32 17.81
CA ASN A 199 35.93 -11.46 18.65
C ASN A 199 36.84 -11.61 19.88
N GLY A 200 37.97 -10.88 19.95
CA GLY A 200 38.90 -10.90 21.08
C GLY A 200 39.74 -12.17 21.18
N ASP A 201 39.72 -13.00 20.15
CA ASP A 201 40.50 -14.24 20.01
C ASP A 201 41.48 -14.20 18.83
N GLY A 202 41.76 -13.00 18.31
CA GLY A 202 42.53 -12.78 17.09
C GLY A 202 41.72 -12.91 15.80
N SER A 203 40.41 -13.11 15.87
CA SER A 203 39.49 -13.05 14.73
C SER A 203 38.52 -11.87 14.80
N GLY A 204 38.02 -11.43 13.65
CA GLY A 204 37.01 -10.37 13.57
C GLY A 204 36.15 -10.48 12.31
N GLU A 205 35.00 -9.81 12.31
CA GLU A 205 34.00 -9.87 11.24
C GLU A 205 33.77 -8.48 10.65
N LEU A 206 33.92 -8.36 9.33
CA LEU A 206 33.57 -7.17 8.55
C LEU A 206 32.24 -7.41 7.83
N ASP A 207 31.19 -6.79 8.34
CA ASP A 207 29.86 -6.80 7.73
C ASP A 207 29.69 -5.62 6.77
N MET A 208 29.09 -5.88 5.60
CA MET A 208 28.89 -4.89 4.54
C MET A 208 27.47 -5.00 3.96
N ALA A 209 26.81 -3.85 3.81
CA ALA A 209 25.48 -3.73 3.23
C ALA A 209 25.36 -2.49 2.32
N PRO A 210 26.09 -2.42 1.20
CA PRO A 210 26.09 -1.26 0.31
C PRO A 210 24.70 -0.97 -0.25
N ALA A 211 24.30 0.29 -0.20
CA ALA A 211 23.06 0.79 -0.78
C ALA A 211 23.28 1.26 -2.23
N PRO A 212 22.19 1.46 -3.01
CA PRO A 212 22.30 2.11 -4.32
C PRO A 212 23.00 3.47 -4.21
N GLY A 213 24.04 3.67 -5.02
CA GLY A 213 24.90 4.85 -5.03
C GLY A 213 26.27 4.64 -4.40
N ASP A 214 26.49 3.49 -3.74
CA ASP A 214 27.77 3.12 -3.12
C ASP A 214 28.75 2.44 -4.09
N ALA A 215 28.41 2.28 -5.38
CA ALA A 215 29.31 1.69 -6.37
C ALA A 215 30.69 2.38 -6.41
N GLY A 216 31.75 1.58 -6.27
CA GLY A 216 33.11 2.09 -6.15
C GLY A 216 34.04 1.10 -5.47
N THR A 217 35.31 1.49 -5.36
CA THR A 217 36.34 0.71 -4.67
C THR A 217 36.66 1.34 -3.32
N TYR A 218 36.58 0.54 -2.26
CA TYR A 218 36.85 0.94 -0.89
C TYR A 218 38.03 0.16 -0.33
N ALA A 219 38.83 0.82 0.50
CA ALA A 219 40.00 0.22 1.14
C ALA A 219 39.80 0.28 2.66
N VAL A 220 39.41 -0.84 3.27
CA VAL A 220 39.23 -0.94 4.71
C VAL A 220 40.55 -1.37 5.33
N ARG A 221 41.10 -0.57 6.25
CA ARG A 221 42.36 -0.88 6.92
C ARG A 221 42.10 -1.61 8.23
N ILE A 222 42.69 -2.79 8.40
CA ILE A 222 42.58 -3.60 9.63
C ILE A 222 43.93 -3.61 10.34
N VAL A 223 43.94 -3.38 11.64
CA VAL A 223 45.13 -3.37 12.51
C VAL A 223 45.02 -4.51 13.50
N ALA A 224 46.08 -5.30 13.63
CA ALA A 224 46.23 -6.31 14.68
C ALA A 224 47.32 -5.83 15.65
N SER A 225 47.03 -5.82 16.94
CA SER A 225 47.93 -5.36 18.00
C SER A 225 48.10 -6.44 19.06
N ASP A 226 49.34 -6.66 19.50
CA ASP A 226 49.68 -7.47 20.69
C ASP A 226 49.96 -6.60 21.94
N PHE A 227 49.56 -5.32 21.88
CA PHE A 227 49.83 -4.25 22.86
C PHE A 227 51.29 -3.74 22.92
N THR A 228 52.24 -4.42 22.28
CA THR A 228 53.66 -4.02 22.22
C THR A 228 54.13 -3.72 20.79
N ALA A 229 53.52 -4.35 19.79
CA ALA A 229 53.74 -4.21 18.38
C ALA A 229 52.41 -4.40 17.61
N ALA A 230 52.37 -3.90 16.38
CA ALA A 230 51.18 -3.98 15.54
C ALA A 230 51.53 -4.27 14.08
N ALA A 231 50.62 -4.96 13.40
CA ALA A 231 50.61 -5.15 11.96
C ALA A 231 49.32 -4.58 11.36
N ALA A 232 49.33 -4.29 10.07
CA ALA A 232 48.14 -3.84 9.37
C ALA A 232 48.00 -4.49 8.00
N THR A 233 46.76 -4.74 7.60
CA THR A 233 46.39 -5.19 6.26
C THR A 233 45.27 -4.30 5.70
N THR A 234 45.02 -4.41 4.40
CA THR A 234 43.94 -3.68 3.75
C THR A 234 43.03 -4.65 3.01
N VAL A 235 41.75 -4.63 3.33
CA VAL A 235 40.71 -5.33 2.59
C VAL A 235 40.20 -4.41 1.49
N GLN A 236 40.45 -4.78 0.23
CA GLN A 236 39.87 -4.10 -0.92
C GLN A 236 38.45 -4.61 -1.13
N VAL A 237 37.48 -3.70 -1.23
CA VAL A 237 36.07 -3.99 -1.46
C VAL A 237 35.62 -3.26 -2.71
N ASP A 238 35.32 -4.02 -3.76
CA ASP A 238 34.74 -3.52 -5.01
C ASP A 238 33.22 -3.66 -4.97
N VAL A 239 32.52 -2.53 -4.87
CA VAL A 239 31.05 -2.47 -4.92
C VAL A 239 30.60 -2.29 -6.36
N THR A 240 29.89 -3.28 -6.91
CA THR A 240 29.33 -3.21 -8.26
C THR A 240 27.95 -2.57 -8.24
N ALA A 241 27.70 -1.63 -9.17
CA ALA A 241 26.40 -0.98 -9.32
C ALA A 241 25.28 -2.01 -9.55
N ALA A 242 24.10 -1.72 -9.02
CA ALA A 242 22.89 -2.46 -9.37
C ALA A 242 22.67 -2.41 -10.90
N GLY A 243 22.34 -3.55 -11.51
CA GLY A 243 21.99 -3.60 -12.92
C GLY A 243 20.68 -2.85 -13.20
N ALA A 244 20.55 -2.30 -14.42
CA ALA A 244 19.32 -1.64 -14.84
C ALA A 244 18.10 -2.58 -14.70
N PRO A 245 16.91 -2.04 -14.37
CA PRO A 245 15.70 -2.85 -14.24
C PRO A 245 15.37 -3.56 -15.56
N VAL A 246 14.92 -4.81 -15.47
CA VAL A 246 14.55 -5.61 -16.64
C VAL A 246 13.02 -5.74 -16.68
N ILE A 247 12.41 -5.28 -17.77
CA ILE A 247 10.96 -5.46 -17.97
C ILE A 247 10.70 -6.90 -18.44
N VAL A 248 10.16 -7.72 -17.54
CA VAL A 248 9.82 -9.14 -17.79
C VAL A 248 8.37 -9.33 -18.25
N ARG A 249 7.49 -8.34 -18.03
CA ARG A 249 6.12 -8.33 -18.56
C ARG A 249 5.77 -6.95 -19.10
N GLN A 250 5.56 -6.87 -20.41
CA GLN A 250 5.13 -5.64 -21.10
C GLN A 250 3.65 -5.36 -20.84
N PRO A 251 3.21 -4.08 -20.82
CA PRO A 251 1.80 -3.75 -20.81
C PRO A 251 1.13 -4.32 -22.07
N GLN A 252 -0.07 -4.86 -21.91
CA GLN A 252 -0.85 -5.40 -23.02
C GLN A 252 -1.87 -4.36 -23.48
N SER A 253 -2.07 -4.24 -24.80
CA SER A 253 -3.15 -3.43 -25.37
C SER A 253 -4.50 -3.86 -24.81
N GLN A 254 -5.38 -2.89 -24.57
CA GLN A 254 -6.71 -3.12 -24.00
C GLN A 254 -7.76 -2.67 -25.00
N THR A 255 -8.87 -3.40 -25.10
CA THR A 255 -10.08 -2.94 -25.79
C THR A 255 -11.20 -2.87 -24.76
N VAL A 256 -11.80 -1.70 -24.59
CA VAL A 256 -12.89 -1.46 -23.65
C VAL A 256 -14.03 -0.71 -24.33
N ILE A 257 -15.22 -0.77 -23.74
CA ILE A 257 -16.36 0.04 -24.17
C ILE A 257 -16.28 1.42 -23.49
N ALA A 258 -16.73 2.47 -24.18
CA ALA A 258 -16.84 3.79 -23.58
C ALA A 258 -17.63 3.75 -22.25
N GLY A 259 -17.17 4.49 -21.25
CA GLY A 259 -17.66 4.46 -19.87
C GLY A 259 -16.91 3.47 -18.96
N GLN A 260 -16.20 2.48 -19.50
CA GLN A 260 -15.40 1.55 -18.69
C GLN A 260 -14.01 2.10 -18.35
N SER A 261 -13.30 1.41 -17.45
CA SER A 261 -11.89 1.65 -17.17
C SER A 261 -11.01 0.55 -17.77
N ALA A 262 -9.78 0.89 -18.14
CA ALA A 262 -8.76 -0.05 -18.61
C ALA A 262 -7.56 -0.06 -17.66
N THR A 263 -7.06 -1.26 -17.30
CA THR A 263 -5.88 -1.40 -16.43
C THR A 263 -4.71 -2.01 -17.20
N PHE A 264 -3.56 -1.34 -17.11
CA PHE A 264 -2.29 -1.77 -17.66
C PHE A 264 -1.36 -2.17 -16.52
N THR A 265 -0.58 -3.23 -16.71
CA THR A 265 0.38 -3.70 -15.70
C THR A 265 1.76 -3.92 -16.30
N LEU A 266 2.79 -3.64 -15.52
CA LEU A 266 4.19 -3.85 -15.86
C LEU A 266 4.80 -4.85 -14.87
N GLY A 267 5.58 -5.81 -15.38
CA GLY A 267 6.39 -6.70 -14.54
C GLY A 267 7.86 -6.36 -14.70
N VAL A 268 8.54 -6.14 -13.58
CA VAL A 268 9.95 -5.71 -13.53
C VAL A 268 10.73 -6.65 -12.63
N ASP A 269 11.94 -6.99 -13.06
CA ASP A 269 12.94 -7.76 -12.32
C ASP A 269 14.21 -6.91 -12.12
N GLY A 270 15.01 -7.24 -11.10
CA GLY A 270 16.20 -6.49 -10.68
C GLY A 270 16.20 -6.13 -9.19
N ILE A 271 17.08 -5.20 -8.80
CA ILE A 271 17.27 -4.80 -7.40
C ILE A 271 16.39 -3.57 -7.10
N ALA A 272 15.47 -3.74 -6.15
CA ALA A 272 14.57 -2.68 -5.66
C ALA A 272 15.33 -1.66 -4.77
N PRO A 273 14.79 -0.43 -4.57
CA PRO A 273 13.47 0.05 -4.98
C PRO A 273 13.40 0.50 -6.45
N PHE A 274 12.22 0.31 -7.05
CA PHE A 274 11.89 0.84 -8.38
C PHE A 274 10.97 2.06 -8.28
N SER A 275 11.18 3.02 -9.17
CA SER A 275 10.25 4.12 -9.43
C SER A 275 9.58 3.91 -10.79
N TYR A 276 8.28 4.20 -10.88
CA TYR A 276 7.51 4.08 -12.12
C TYR A 276 6.96 5.45 -12.52
N GLN A 277 6.78 5.64 -13.82
CA GLN A 277 6.06 6.77 -14.39
C GLN A 277 5.31 6.30 -15.63
N TRP A 278 3.98 6.30 -15.58
CA TRP A 278 3.16 6.00 -16.75
C TRP A 278 3.01 7.22 -17.66
N GLN A 279 2.95 6.95 -18.97
CA GLN A 279 2.79 7.96 -20.01
C GLN A 279 1.61 7.62 -20.93
N LEU A 280 0.85 8.65 -21.31
CA LEU A 280 -0.15 8.62 -22.37
C LEU A 280 0.33 9.48 -23.53
N ASP A 281 0.41 8.90 -24.73
CA ASP A 281 0.95 9.55 -25.94
C ASP A 281 2.30 10.25 -25.70
N GLY A 282 3.14 9.60 -24.89
CA GLY A 282 4.48 10.09 -24.52
C GLY A 282 4.51 11.20 -23.47
N ARG A 283 3.38 11.56 -22.84
CA ARG A 283 3.30 12.54 -21.75
C ARG A 283 3.08 11.87 -20.40
N ASP A 284 3.80 12.32 -19.38
CA ASP A 284 3.66 11.81 -18.02
C ASP A 284 2.25 12.03 -17.46
N VAL A 285 1.69 10.98 -16.86
CA VAL A 285 0.46 11.07 -16.08
C VAL A 285 0.83 11.33 -14.63
N ALA A 286 0.40 12.48 -14.10
CA ALA A 286 0.69 12.85 -12.72
C ALA A 286 0.15 11.80 -11.73
N GLY A 287 1.00 11.38 -10.78
CA GLY A 287 0.63 10.40 -9.74
C GLY A 287 0.59 8.94 -10.19
N ALA A 288 0.77 8.64 -11.47
CA ALA A 288 0.81 7.28 -11.97
C ALA A 288 2.20 6.64 -11.76
N THR A 289 2.52 6.31 -10.51
CA THR A 289 3.86 5.83 -10.09
C THR A 289 3.89 4.39 -9.56
N GLY A 290 2.85 3.61 -9.85
CA GLY A 290 2.77 2.19 -9.48
C GLY A 290 3.16 1.24 -10.63
N ALA A 291 3.34 -0.05 -10.30
CA ALA A 291 3.53 -1.12 -11.29
C ALA A 291 2.28 -1.40 -12.15
N SER A 292 1.13 -0.85 -11.76
CA SER A 292 -0.12 -0.85 -12.51
C SER A 292 -0.64 0.58 -12.70
N PHE A 293 -1.33 0.81 -13.80
CA PHE A 293 -2.02 2.05 -14.10
C PHE A 293 -3.40 1.77 -14.65
N THR A 294 -4.41 2.42 -14.07
CA THR A 294 -5.81 2.33 -14.51
C THR A 294 -6.21 3.69 -15.07
N ILE A 295 -6.74 3.69 -16.29
CA ILE A 295 -7.34 4.85 -16.94
C ILE A 295 -8.85 4.62 -17.05
N GLY A 296 -9.64 5.62 -16.67
CA GLY A 296 -11.08 5.62 -16.90
C GLY A 296 -11.86 6.47 -15.89
N PRO A 297 -13.18 6.62 -16.07
CA PRO A 297 -13.95 6.10 -17.22
C PRO A 297 -13.47 6.71 -18.54
N VAL A 298 -13.35 5.91 -19.60
CA VAL A 298 -12.82 6.35 -20.91
C VAL A 298 -13.94 6.73 -21.86
N GLY A 299 -13.73 7.73 -22.70
CA GLY A 299 -14.64 8.11 -23.78
C GLY A 299 -14.17 7.63 -25.15
N LEU A 300 -15.02 7.72 -26.17
CA LEU A 300 -14.64 7.41 -27.56
C LEU A 300 -13.48 8.27 -28.07
N GLY A 301 -13.27 9.45 -27.48
CA GLY A 301 -12.14 10.34 -27.79
C GLY A 301 -10.78 9.80 -27.34
N ASP A 302 -10.75 8.82 -26.43
CA ASP A 302 -9.53 8.18 -25.93
C ASP A 302 -9.06 7.02 -26.83
N ASP A 303 -9.82 6.68 -27.88
CA ASP A 303 -9.48 5.60 -28.81
C ASP A 303 -8.14 5.85 -29.51
N GLY A 304 -7.28 4.84 -29.49
CA GLY A 304 -5.94 4.89 -30.07
C GLY A 304 -4.85 5.46 -29.15
N THR A 305 -5.19 5.86 -27.92
CA THR A 305 -4.22 6.36 -26.93
C THR A 305 -3.10 5.35 -26.70
N ARG A 306 -1.84 5.80 -26.78
CA ARG A 306 -0.65 4.97 -26.55
C ARG A 306 -0.23 5.03 -25.09
N VAL A 307 -0.21 3.89 -24.43
CA VAL A 307 0.15 3.74 -23.01
C VAL A 307 1.53 3.07 -22.90
N ARG A 308 2.45 3.67 -22.14
CA ARG A 308 3.74 3.05 -21.79
C ARG A 308 4.17 3.44 -20.39
N ALA A 309 5.12 2.70 -19.83
CA ALA A 309 5.71 3.00 -18.53
C ALA A 309 7.22 3.19 -18.64
N ILE A 310 7.75 4.11 -17.85
CA ILE A 310 9.18 4.26 -17.59
C ILE A 310 9.42 3.73 -16.19
N VAL A 311 10.35 2.79 -16.04
CA VAL A 311 10.79 2.28 -14.74
C VAL A 311 12.25 2.65 -14.54
N ALA A 312 12.59 3.17 -13.36
CA ALA A 312 13.97 3.45 -12.98
C ALA A 312 14.34 2.77 -11.66
N ASP A 313 15.59 2.32 -11.56
CA ASP A 313 16.18 1.90 -10.29
C ASP A 313 16.47 3.10 -9.37
N ALA A 314 16.98 2.81 -8.18
CA ALA A 314 17.37 3.82 -7.19
C ALA A 314 18.54 4.72 -7.65
N ASN A 315 19.33 4.29 -8.64
CA ASN A 315 20.43 5.06 -9.23
C ASN A 315 19.93 5.98 -10.37
N GLY A 316 18.65 5.93 -10.71
CA GLY A 316 18.03 6.71 -11.78
C GLY A 316 18.21 6.11 -13.17
N THR A 317 18.73 4.89 -13.30
CA THR A 317 18.83 4.19 -14.58
C THR A 317 17.45 3.76 -15.02
N ALA A 318 16.95 4.35 -16.10
CA ALA A 318 15.59 4.15 -16.58
C ALA A 318 15.50 3.23 -17.80
N VAL A 319 14.49 2.37 -17.83
CA VAL A 319 14.08 1.55 -18.98
C VAL A 319 12.63 1.86 -19.32
N THR A 320 12.34 2.01 -20.62
CA THR A 320 11.00 2.29 -21.13
C THR A 320 10.35 1.02 -21.68
N SER A 321 9.09 0.78 -21.34
CA SER A 321 8.31 -0.34 -21.88
C SER A 321 8.00 -0.17 -23.36
N ALA A 322 7.56 -1.26 -24.00
CA ALA A 322 6.83 -1.16 -25.25
C ALA A 322 5.51 -0.38 -25.05
N GLU A 323 4.97 0.19 -26.13
CA GLU A 323 3.67 0.86 -26.12
C GLU A 323 2.53 -0.17 -26.24
N ALA A 324 1.56 -0.07 -25.35
CA ALA A 324 0.25 -0.69 -25.47
C ALA A 324 -0.75 0.32 -26.06
N THR A 325 -1.74 -0.14 -26.83
CA THR A 325 -2.79 0.73 -27.36
C THR A 325 -4.07 0.53 -26.54
N LEU A 326 -4.70 1.63 -26.13
CA LEU A 326 -6.09 1.64 -25.66
C LEU A 326 -7.02 1.76 -26.87
N THR A 327 -7.86 0.76 -27.09
CA THR A 327 -8.94 0.81 -28.08
C THR A 327 -10.26 1.03 -27.35
N VAL A 328 -10.98 2.10 -27.69
CA VAL A 328 -12.29 2.39 -27.10
C VAL A 328 -13.36 2.23 -28.17
N ARG A 329 -14.36 1.40 -27.88
CA ARG A 329 -15.46 1.13 -28.80
C ARG A 329 -16.78 1.65 -28.24
N ALA A 330 -17.68 1.99 -29.15
CA ALA A 330 -19.08 2.17 -28.79
C ALA A 330 -19.68 0.79 -28.46
N SER A 331 -20.61 0.75 -27.50
CA SER A 331 -21.38 -0.47 -27.28
C SER A 331 -22.33 -0.72 -28.44
N ALA A 332 -22.69 -1.98 -28.67
CA ALA A 332 -23.83 -2.31 -29.53
C ALA A 332 -25.16 -2.21 -28.78
N GLY A 333 -25.13 -2.34 -27.45
CA GLY A 333 -26.31 -2.43 -26.58
C GLY A 333 -26.53 -1.22 -25.70
N LEU A 334 -27.42 -1.37 -24.73
CA LEU A 334 -27.71 -0.38 -23.71
C LEU A 334 -26.48 -0.20 -22.80
N VAL A 335 -26.16 1.04 -22.41
CA VAL A 335 -25.07 1.41 -21.50
C VAL A 335 -25.45 2.62 -20.65
N ALA A 336 -24.72 2.84 -19.55
CA ALA A 336 -24.75 4.13 -18.85
C ALA A 336 -24.14 5.23 -19.73
N ASP A 337 -24.75 6.41 -19.77
CA ASP A 337 -24.15 7.55 -20.46
C ASP A 337 -22.92 8.04 -19.69
N ALA A 338 -21.74 7.87 -20.29
CA ALA A 338 -20.47 8.26 -19.66
C ALA A 338 -20.39 9.78 -19.40
N ASP A 339 -21.04 10.61 -20.23
CA ASP A 339 -21.04 12.06 -20.09
C ASP A 339 -22.15 12.54 -19.13
N ASN A 340 -23.21 11.75 -18.95
CA ASN A 340 -24.30 12.05 -18.03
C ASN A 340 -24.88 10.78 -17.40
N PRO A 341 -24.22 10.19 -16.38
CA PRO A 341 -24.59 8.89 -15.78
C PRO A 341 -26.00 8.81 -15.17
N ARG A 342 -26.71 9.94 -15.09
CA ARG A 342 -28.14 10.01 -14.74
C ARG A 342 -29.03 9.29 -15.74
N TRP A 343 -28.57 9.05 -16.95
CA TRP A 343 -29.35 8.43 -18.01
C TRP A 343 -28.62 7.25 -18.63
N LEU A 344 -29.40 6.29 -19.13
CA LEU A 344 -28.89 5.22 -19.98
C LEU A 344 -29.10 5.61 -21.44
N ARG A 345 -28.29 5.03 -22.33
CA ARG A 345 -28.34 5.26 -23.78
C ARG A 345 -28.10 3.99 -24.55
N TYR A 346 -28.64 3.95 -25.77
CA TYR A 346 -28.21 2.97 -26.74
C TYR A 346 -26.77 3.27 -27.14
N GLY A 347 -25.96 2.22 -27.35
CA GLY A 347 -24.55 2.36 -27.68
C GLY A 347 -24.29 3.05 -29.03
N ASP A 348 -25.30 3.16 -29.90
CA ASP A 348 -25.27 3.99 -31.12
C ASP A 348 -25.49 5.51 -30.85
N GLY A 349 -25.66 5.90 -29.59
CA GLY A 349 -25.86 7.27 -29.13
C GLY A 349 -27.32 7.71 -29.06
N ARG A 350 -28.28 6.89 -29.48
CA ARG A 350 -29.71 7.21 -29.33
C ARG A 350 -30.09 7.26 -27.84
N ARG A 351 -31.06 8.12 -27.53
CA ARG A 351 -31.62 8.25 -26.18
C ARG A 351 -32.42 7.01 -25.86
N PHE A 352 -32.43 6.63 -24.58
CA PHE A 352 -33.19 5.51 -24.09
C PHE A 352 -34.06 5.95 -22.91
N PHE A 353 -35.35 5.59 -22.93
CA PHE A 353 -36.25 5.75 -21.79
C PHE A 353 -36.95 4.44 -21.48
N LEU A 354 -37.02 4.05 -20.21
CA LEU A 354 -37.69 2.82 -19.77
C LEU A 354 -39.07 3.12 -19.16
N CYS A 355 -40.12 2.54 -19.75
CA CYS A 355 -41.45 2.45 -19.14
C CYS A 355 -42.08 1.08 -19.44
N SER A 356 -42.31 0.27 -18.41
CA SER A 356 -42.96 -1.02 -18.62
C SER A 356 -43.60 -1.65 -17.37
N ALA A 357 -44.12 -2.86 -17.55
CA ALA A 357 -44.53 -3.76 -16.50
C ALA A 357 -43.31 -4.23 -15.68
N GLY A 358 -43.43 -4.12 -14.35
CA GLY A 358 -42.48 -4.61 -13.36
C GLY A 358 -42.76 -6.04 -12.88
N ASN A 359 -43.80 -6.70 -13.40
CA ASN A 359 -44.10 -8.12 -13.16
C ASN A 359 -44.47 -8.74 -14.53
N PRO A 360 -43.82 -9.82 -14.95
CA PRO A 360 -44.02 -11.11 -14.33
C PRO A 360 -42.67 -11.60 -13.83
N GLU A 361 -42.41 -11.45 -12.52
CA GLU A 361 -41.28 -12.10 -11.82
C GLU A 361 -41.21 -13.60 -12.19
N ASN A 362 -42.40 -14.18 -12.34
CA ASN A 362 -42.63 -15.55 -12.78
C ASN A 362 -42.30 -15.87 -14.25
N PHE A 363 -41.99 -14.91 -15.13
CA PHE A 363 -41.96 -15.08 -16.61
C PHE A 363 -41.19 -16.33 -17.05
N LEU A 364 -39.97 -16.53 -16.51
CA LEU A 364 -39.09 -17.65 -16.84
C LEU A 364 -39.64 -19.02 -16.41
N TYR A 365 -40.60 -19.04 -15.49
CA TYR A 365 -41.17 -20.25 -14.89
C TYR A 365 -42.66 -20.47 -15.20
N ARG A 366 -43.27 -19.60 -16.00
CA ARG A 366 -44.69 -19.72 -16.37
C ARG A 366 -44.95 -21.00 -17.16
N GLY A 367 -46.13 -21.57 -16.95
CA GLY A 367 -46.57 -22.77 -17.66
C GLY A 367 -46.01 -24.07 -17.10
N THR A 368 -46.25 -25.16 -17.84
CA THR A 368 -45.94 -26.52 -17.39
C THR A 368 -44.45 -26.82 -17.56
N ARG A 369 -43.78 -27.21 -16.46
CA ARG A 369 -42.39 -27.71 -16.48
C ARG A 369 -42.32 -29.08 -17.16
N GLN A 370 -41.41 -29.22 -18.10
CA GLN A 370 -41.10 -30.46 -18.81
C GLN A 370 -40.05 -31.27 -18.04
N ALA A 371 -39.76 -32.48 -18.53
CA ALA A 371 -38.79 -33.39 -17.90
C ALA A 371 -37.35 -32.83 -17.93
N ASP A 372 -36.98 -32.18 -19.04
CA ASP A 372 -35.71 -31.44 -19.24
C ASP A 372 -35.66 -30.08 -18.53
N GLY A 373 -36.69 -29.75 -17.73
CA GLY A 373 -36.75 -28.50 -16.99
C GLY A 373 -37.26 -27.28 -17.74
N THR A 374 -37.35 -27.34 -19.07
CA THR A 374 -37.96 -26.28 -19.89
C THR A 374 -39.43 -26.07 -19.53
N ARG A 375 -39.99 -24.94 -19.94
CA ARG A 375 -41.39 -24.58 -19.72
C ARG A 375 -42.18 -24.54 -21.01
N ARG A 376 -43.43 -25.01 -20.95
CA ARG A 376 -44.44 -24.78 -21.98
C ARG A 376 -45.50 -23.84 -21.42
N GLY A 377 -45.41 -22.57 -21.77
CA GLY A 377 -46.32 -21.52 -21.31
C GLY A 377 -46.71 -20.55 -22.42
N ASP A 378 -47.02 -19.32 -22.04
CA ASP A 378 -47.51 -18.22 -22.89
C ASP A 378 -46.44 -17.15 -23.15
N GLN A 379 -45.17 -17.41 -22.85
CA GLN A 379 -44.05 -16.46 -22.93
C GLN A 379 -43.97 -15.73 -24.28
N ASP A 380 -44.00 -16.45 -25.40
CA ASP A 380 -43.94 -15.83 -26.74
C ASP A 380 -45.12 -14.87 -26.98
N ALA A 381 -46.31 -15.22 -26.50
CA ALA A 381 -47.50 -14.37 -26.62
C ALA A 381 -47.40 -13.10 -25.75
N LEU A 382 -46.72 -13.18 -24.59
CA LEU A 382 -46.45 -12.03 -23.73
C LEU A 382 -45.42 -11.09 -24.35
N ILE A 383 -44.35 -11.65 -24.96
CA ILE A 383 -43.37 -10.88 -25.74
C ILE A 383 -44.08 -10.14 -26.88
N ASP A 384 -44.91 -10.84 -27.65
CA ASP A 384 -45.68 -10.23 -28.73
C ASP A 384 -46.66 -9.15 -28.23
N LYS A 385 -47.32 -9.39 -27.09
CA LYS A 385 -48.21 -8.40 -26.48
C LYS A 385 -47.45 -7.11 -26.18
N LEU A 386 -46.30 -7.18 -25.50
CA LEU A 386 -45.49 -6.00 -25.19
C LEU A 386 -45.00 -5.29 -26.44
N ARG A 387 -44.46 -6.04 -27.40
CA ARG A 387 -43.98 -5.51 -28.70
C ARG A 387 -45.04 -4.65 -29.39
N THR A 388 -46.32 -5.02 -29.32
CA THR A 388 -47.42 -4.26 -29.95
C THR A 388 -47.89 -3.03 -29.16
N THR A 389 -47.39 -2.84 -27.94
CA THR A 389 -47.79 -1.74 -27.05
C THR A 389 -46.76 -0.61 -26.99
N GLY A 390 -45.49 -0.89 -27.29
CA GLY A 390 -44.38 0.07 -27.13
C GLY A 390 -43.81 0.14 -25.71
N ALA A 391 -44.44 -0.51 -24.71
CA ALA A 391 -43.78 -0.73 -23.43
C ALA A 391 -42.56 -1.64 -23.64
N ASN A 392 -41.41 -1.24 -23.11
CA ASN A 392 -40.10 -1.67 -23.61
C ASN A 392 -39.23 -2.39 -22.57
N GLY A 393 -39.83 -3.03 -21.56
CA GLY A 393 -39.06 -3.76 -20.54
C GLY A 393 -39.81 -4.91 -19.91
N ILE A 394 -39.07 -5.88 -19.35
CA ILE A 394 -39.61 -6.98 -18.57
C ILE A 394 -38.68 -7.25 -17.39
N TYR A 395 -39.25 -7.17 -16.20
CA TYR A 395 -38.64 -7.57 -14.92
C TYR A 395 -38.71 -9.08 -14.73
N MET A 396 -37.57 -9.75 -14.48
CA MET A 396 -37.49 -11.22 -14.32
C MET A 396 -36.40 -11.62 -13.33
N GLN A 397 -36.60 -12.69 -12.55
CA GLN A 397 -35.53 -13.25 -11.71
C GLN A 397 -35.07 -14.64 -12.14
N ILE A 398 -33.75 -14.84 -12.15
CA ILE A 398 -33.06 -16.10 -12.47
C ILE A 398 -33.19 -17.13 -11.34
N ILE A 399 -33.24 -16.69 -10.08
CA ILE A 399 -33.33 -17.60 -8.93
C ILE A 399 -34.41 -17.09 -7.99
N ARG A 400 -35.51 -17.83 -7.93
CA ARG A 400 -36.64 -17.59 -7.02
C ARG A 400 -36.79 -18.66 -5.95
N SER A 401 -35.98 -19.71 -6.00
CA SER A 401 -35.97 -20.76 -4.99
C SER A 401 -34.91 -20.52 -3.91
N HIS A 402 -34.84 -21.41 -2.91
CA HIS A 402 -33.85 -21.36 -1.82
C HIS A 402 -34.00 -20.15 -0.89
N GLY A 403 -35.24 -19.82 -0.53
CA GLY A 403 -35.55 -18.75 0.42
C GLY A 403 -36.42 -17.66 -0.18
N GLY A 404 -36.39 -17.49 -1.51
CA GLY A 404 -37.30 -16.59 -2.20
C GLY A 404 -38.72 -17.12 -2.36
N ASP A 405 -39.56 -16.28 -2.96
CA ASP A 405 -41.01 -16.47 -3.02
C ASP A 405 -41.45 -17.58 -4.00
N GLY A 406 -40.51 -18.03 -4.85
CA GLY A 406 -40.72 -19.03 -5.88
C GLY A 406 -40.75 -20.47 -5.37
N GLY A 407 -41.20 -21.37 -6.26
CA GLY A 407 -41.16 -22.81 -5.99
C GLY A 407 -39.73 -23.37 -5.99
N THR A 408 -39.53 -24.55 -5.38
CA THR A 408 -38.21 -25.21 -5.24
C THR A 408 -37.49 -25.55 -6.56
N LYS A 409 -38.14 -25.37 -7.71
CA LYS A 409 -37.61 -25.59 -9.06
C LYS A 409 -37.62 -24.32 -9.91
N HIS A 410 -37.75 -23.15 -9.29
CA HIS A 410 -37.68 -21.84 -9.94
C HIS A 410 -36.24 -21.31 -9.88
N ASN A 411 -35.35 -22.01 -10.60
CA ASN A 411 -33.93 -21.72 -10.73
C ASN A 411 -33.40 -22.41 -12.01
N PRO A 412 -32.17 -22.12 -12.46
CA PRO A 412 -31.62 -22.67 -13.69
C PRO A 412 -30.78 -23.93 -13.46
N PHE A 413 -30.86 -24.58 -12.31
CA PHE A 413 -30.00 -25.73 -11.99
C PHE A 413 -30.61 -27.05 -12.41
N VAL A 414 -29.76 -28.02 -12.74
CA VAL A 414 -30.18 -29.39 -13.06
C VAL A 414 -30.96 -29.95 -11.87
N ASN A 415 -32.20 -30.36 -12.12
CA ASN A 415 -33.14 -30.81 -11.08
C ASN A 415 -33.33 -29.83 -9.91
N GLY A 416 -33.03 -28.54 -10.07
CA GLY A 416 -33.11 -27.55 -9.02
C GLY A 416 -32.03 -27.65 -7.95
N ASP A 417 -30.90 -28.32 -8.23
CA ASP A 417 -29.79 -28.49 -7.29
C ASP A 417 -28.52 -27.76 -7.79
N PRO A 418 -28.07 -26.68 -7.12
CA PRO A 418 -26.88 -25.93 -7.52
C PRO A 418 -25.60 -26.76 -7.53
N ALA A 419 -25.53 -27.89 -6.82
CA ALA A 419 -24.37 -28.79 -6.85
C ALA A 419 -24.25 -29.56 -8.17
N LEU A 420 -25.34 -29.67 -8.94
CA LEU A 420 -25.37 -30.35 -10.23
C LEU A 420 -25.06 -29.42 -11.41
N GLY A 421 -24.86 -28.13 -11.16
CA GLY A 421 -24.58 -27.12 -12.18
C GLY A 421 -25.83 -26.63 -12.92
N LEU A 422 -25.60 -25.79 -13.92
CA LEU A 422 -26.63 -25.17 -14.75
C LEU A 422 -27.26 -26.19 -15.72
N ASP A 423 -28.56 -26.06 -15.94
CA ASP A 423 -29.34 -26.86 -16.87
C ASP A 423 -29.36 -26.17 -18.25
N GLU A 424 -28.58 -26.71 -19.18
CA GLU A 424 -28.42 -26.12 -20.52
C GLU A 424 -29.72 -26.06 -21.32
N ASP A 425 -30.67 -26.98 -21.10
CA ASP A 425 -31.95 -26.96 -21.81
C ASP A 425 -32.79 -25.77 -21.35
N ILE A 426 -32.79 -25.47 -20.04
CA ILE A 426 -33.40 -24.25 -19.48
C ILE A 426 -32.72 -23.00 -20.06
N LEU A 427 -31.39 -22.94 -20.03
CA LEU A 427 -30.66 -21.76 -20.52
C LEU A 427 -30.86 -21.53 -22.02
N ASN A 428 -30.86 -22.59 -22.84
CA ASN A 428 -31.14 -22.50 -24.27
C ASN A 428 -32.55 -21.97 -24.56
N GLN A 429 -33.53 -22.33 -23.74
CA GLN A 429 -34.89 -21.80 -23.87
C GLN A 429 -34.95 -20.31 -23.49
N TRP A 430 -34.30 -19.91 -22.39
CA TRP A 430 -34.26 -18.51 -21.98
C TRP A 430 -33.54 -17.62 -23.00
N ASP A 431 -32.44 -18.12 -23.57
CA ASP A 431 -31.68 -17.49 -24.64
C ASP A 431 -32.56 -17.16 -25.86
N ALA A 432 -33.43 -18.09 -26.25
CA ALA A 432 -34.37 -17.87 -27.34
C ALA A 432 -35.40 -16.77 -27.02
N TRP A 433 -35.92 -16.73 -25.78
CA TRP A 433 -36.85 -15.68 -25.35
C TRP A 433 -36.16 -14.31 -25.24
N PHE A 434 -34.98 -14.24 -24.65
CA PHE A 434 -34.21 -13.00 -24.54
C PHE A 434 -33.82 -12.47 -25.93
N THR A 435 -33.42 -13.35 -26.85
CA THR A 435 -33.19 -12.97 -28.25
C THR A 435 -34.45 -12.43 -28.93
N ALA A 436 -35.62 -13.00 -28.63
CA ALA A 436 -36.89 -12.50 -29.17
C ALA A 436 -37.26 -11.13 -28.58
N MET A 437 -37.03 -10.92 -27.28
CA MET A 437 -37.20 -9.62 -26.61
C MET A 437 -36.27 -8.56 -27.18
N ASP A 438 -34.99 -8.90 -27.34
CA ASP A 438 -33.95 -8.03 -27.88
C ASP A 438 -34.31 -7.53 -29.29
N ARG A 439 -34.72 -8.45 -30.18
CA ARG A 439 -35.21 -8.12 -31.53
C ARG A 439 -36.49 -7.27 -31.51
N ALA A 440 -37.27 -7.34 -30.45
CA ALA A 440 -38.47 -6.54 -30.25
C ALA A 440 -38.19 -5.18 -29.58
N GLY A 441 -36.94 -4.88 -29.21
CA GLY A 441 -36.59 -3.67 -28.47
C GLY A 441 -37.08 -3.70 -27.02
N ILE A 442 -37.30 -4.89 -26.46
CA ILE A 442 -37.75 -5.10 -25.09
C ILE A 442 -36.52 -5.36 -24.22
N VAL A 443 -36.34 -4.53 -23.21
CA VAL A 443 -35.26 -4.65 -22.21
C VAL A 443 -35.52 -5.85 -21.31
N VAL A 444 -34.54 -6.74 -21.26
CA VAL A 444 -34.43 -7.81 -20.28
C VAL A 444 -33.88 -7.18 -19.00
N TYR A 445 -34.72 -7.02 -17.99
CA TYR A 445 -34.34 -6.48 -16.69
C TYR A 445 -34.18 -7.64 -15.70
N LEU A 446 -32.95 -8.16 -15.60
CA LEU A 446 -32.69 -9.53 -15.18
C LEU A 446 -32.02 -9.60 -13.80
N PHE A 447 -32.77 -10.03 -12.81
CA PHE A 447 -32.31 -10.25 -11.45
C PHE A 447 -31.58 -11.58 -11.31
N PHE A 448 -30.41 -11.60 -10.67
CA PHE A 448 -29.79 -12.86 -10.29
C PHE A 448 -30.57 -13.55 -9.17
N TYR A 449 -31.02 -12.78 -8.17
CA TYR A 449 -31.71 -13.29 -6.99
C TYR A 449 -33.02 -12.53 -6.75
N ASP A 450 -34.06 -13.31 -6.46
CA ASP A 450 -35.33 -12.90 -5.87
C ASP A 450 -35.15 -12.44 -4.42
N ASP A 451 -36.19 -11.80 -3.85
CA ASP A 451 -36.27 -11.51 -2.42
C ASP A 451 -36.02 -12.79 -1.60
N GLY A 452 -35.41 -12.70 -0.41
CA GLY A 452 -35.08 -13.86 0.42
C GLY A 452 -34.19 -14.99 -0.17
N ALA A 453 -33.83 -14.99 -1.46
CA ALA A 453 -33.13 -16.10 -2.09
C ALA A 453 -31.65 -16.16 -1.67
N SER A 454 -31.26 -17.28 -1.04
CA SER A 454 -29.88 -17.49 -0.56
C SER A 454 -29.42 -18.92 -0.78
N ILE A 455 -28.42 -19.10 -1.64
CA ILE A 455 -27.94 -20.44 -2.03
C ILE A 455 -26.58 -20.75 -1.42
N TRP A 456 -25.64 -19.80 -1.51
CA TRP A 456 -24.27 -19.99 -1.09
C TRP A 456 -23.92 -19.07 0.08
N ALA A 457 -23.51 -19.66 1.20
CA ALA A 457 -23.04 -18.91 2.35
C ALA A 457 -21.67 -18.29 2.05
N GLY A 458 -21.52 -16.98 2.25
CA GLY A 458 -20.23 -16.30 2.06
C GLY A 458 -20.05 -14.98 2.80
N GLY A 459 -21.07 -14.48 3.52
CA GLY A 459 -21.03 -13.12 4.08
C GLY A 459 -20.74 -12.09 2.99
N ASP A 460 -19.73 -11.25 3.17
CA ASP A 460 -19.33 -10.25 2.18
C ASP A 460 -18.59 -10.84 0.96
N ALA A 461 -17.93 -12.00 1.11
CA ALA A 461 -17.08 -12.57 0.06
C ALA A 461 -17.84 -13.54 -0.84
N VAL A 462 -17.83 -13.34 -2.16
CA VAL A 462 -18.50 -14.22 -3.13
C VAL A 462 -17.77 -15.57 -3.26
N PRO A 463 -18.35 -16.70 -2.78
CA PRO A 463 -17.72 -18.02 -2.87
C PRO A 463 -17.49 -18.44 -4.32
N ALA A 464 -16.53 -19.35 -4.54
CA ALA A 464 -16.17 -19.79 -5.88
C ALA A 464 -17.35 -20.36 -6.69
N ALA A 465 -18.27 -21.08 -6.04
CA ALA A 465 -19.45 -21.63 -6.71
C ALA A 465 -20.43 -20.54 -7.20
N GLU A 466 -20.65 -19.50 -6.39
CA GLU A 466 -21.50 -18.37 -6.76
C GLU A 466 -20.84 -17.51 -7.84
N ARG A 467 -19.54 -17.26 -7.72
CA ARG A 467 -18.75 -16.60 -8.77
C ARG A 467 -18.89 -17.34 -10.10
N ALA A 468 -18.71 -18.66 -10.10
CA ALA A 468 -18.83 -19.47 -11.31
C ALA A 468 -20.24 -19.41 -11.90
N PHE A 469 -21.28 -19.38 -11.05
CA PHE A 469 -22.65 -19.18 -11.49
C PHE A 469 -22.85 -17.81 -12.15
N ILE A 470 -22.43 -16.72 -11.50
CA ILE A 470 -22.54 -15.36 -12.03
C ILE A 470 -21.81 -15.25 -13.38
N GLU A 471 -20.55 -15.69 -13.44
CA GLU A 471 -19.73 -15.65 -14.65
C GLU A 471 -20.36 -16.48 -15.79
N ALA A 472 -20.95 -17.64 -15.49
CA ALA A 472 -21.61 -18.48 -16.50
C ALA A 472 -22.87 -17.81 -17.07
N ILE A 473 -23.73 -17.23 -16.21
CA ILE A 473 -24.93 -16.50 -16.64
C ILE A 473 -24.55 -15.26 -17.47
N VAL A 474 -23.58 -14.46 -17.00
CA VAL A 474 -23.10 -13.29 -17.74
C VAL A 474 -22.53 -13.71 -19.09
N SER A 475 -21.65 -14.71 -19.11
CA SER A 475 -21.07 -15.24 -20.35
C SER A 475 -22.15 -15.71 -21.34
N ARG A 476 -23.23 -16.32 -20.84
CA ARG A 476 -24.34 -16.79 -21.66
C ARG A 476 -25.11 -15.63 -22.29
N PHE A 477 -25.55 -14.65 -21.50
CA PHE A 477 -26.52 -13.65 -21.96
C PHE A 477 -25.94 -12.27 -22.30
N LYS A 478 -24.64 -12.02 -22.09
CA LYS A 478 -23.98 -10.75 -22.50
C LYS A 478 -24.03 -10.44 -23.99
N HIS A 479 -24.61 -11.30 -24.83
CA HIS A 479 -24.80 -11.02 -26.24
C HIS A 479 -26.12 -10.30 -26.55
N ILE A 480 -27.02 -10.20 -25.57
CA ILE A 480 -28.31 -9.51 -25.65
C ILE A 480 -28.07 -8.02 -25.48
N ASP A 481 -28.40 -7.21 -26.47
CA ASP A 481 -28.08 -5.77 -26.48
C ASP A 481 -28.98 -4.96 -25.54
N ASN A 482 -30.26 -5.33 -25.41
CA ASN A 482 -31.23 -4.69 -24.51
C ASN A 482 -31.29 -5.42 -23.15
N LEU A 483 -30.22 -5.33 -22.36
CA LEU A 483 -30.08 -6.04 -21.08
C LEU A 483 -29.66 -5.08 -19.96
N ILE A 484 -30.29 -5.23 -18.79
CA ILE A 484 -29.85 -4.65 -17.52
C ILE A 484 -29.70 -5.78 -16.52
N TRP A 485 -28.50 -5.93 -15.96
CA TRP A 485 -28.24 -6.88 -14.89
C TRP A 485 -28.72 -6.29 -13.58
N VAL A 486 -29.46 -7.04 -12.78
CA VAL A 486 -29.83 -6.61 -11.43
C VAL A 486 -29.36 -7.63 -10.42
N ILE A 487 -28.65 -7.17 -9.40
CA ILE A 487 -27.94 -8.08 -8.50
C ILE A 487 -28.93 -8.90 -7.67
N ALA A 488 -29.84 -8.23 -6.98
CA ALA A 488 -30.88 -8.89 -6.20
C ALA A 488 -32.07 -7.96 -6.08
N GLU A 489 -33.26 -8.54 -6.01
CA GLU A 489 -34.46 -7.86 -5.55
C GLU A 489 -34.34 -7.63 -4.05
N GLU A 490 -34.77 -6.45 -3.61
CA GLU A 490 -34.76 -6.04 -2.20
C GLU A 490 -33.50 -6.48 -1.43
N TYR A 491 -32.30 -6.16 -1.96
CA TYR A 491 -31.06 -6.87 -1.61
C TYR A 491 -30.77 -6.99 -0.10
N GLN A 492 -31.25 -6.05 0.72
CA GLN A 492 -31.03 -6.03 2.17
C GLN A 492 -31.64 -7.22 2.92
N GLU A 493 -32.56 -7.96 2.30
CA GLU A 493 -33.13 -9.15 2.92
C GLU A 493 -32.10 -10.26 3.13
N VAL A 494 -31.13 -10.36 2.21
CA VAL A 494 -30.14 -11.44 2.19
C VAL A 494 -28.71 -10.92 2.24
N PHE A 495 -28.43 -9.81 1.54
CA PHE A 495 -27.07 -9.38 1.25
C PHE A 495 -26.69 -8.07 1.95
N THR A 496 -25.41 -7.94 2.24
CA THR A 496 -24.81 -6.67 2.67
C THR A 496 -24.46 -5.80 1.46
N PRO A 497 -24.28 -4.48 1.62
CA PRO A 497 -23.77 -3.63 0.54
C PRO A 497 -22.42 -4.11 -0.01
N ALA A 498 -21.49 -4.53 0.85
CA ALA A 498 -20.19 -5.06 0.43
C ALA A 498 -20.34 -6.33 -0.44
N ARG A 499 -21.28 -7.21 -0.07
CA ARG A 499 -21.59 -8.41 -0.88
C ARG A 499 -22.13 -8.03 -2.25
N VAL A 500 -23.07 -7.08 -2.32
CA VAL A 500 -23.61 -6.55 -3.58
C VAL A 500 -22.51 -5.95 -4.46
N SER A 501 -21.67 -5.07 -3.91
CA SER A 501 -20.53 -4.48 -4.63
C SER A 501 -19.56 -5.53 -5.18
N ASN A 502 -19.27 -6.57 -4.39
CA ASN A 502 -18.41 -7.66 -4.84
C ASN A 502 -19.03 -8.46 -6.00
N MET A 503 -20.36 -8.68 -6.01
CA MET A 503 -21.05 -9.30 -7.14
C MET A 503 -21.09 -8.38 -8.36
N ALA A 504 -21.35 -7.08 -8.16
CA ALA A 504 -21.32 -6.07 -9.23
C ALA A 504 -19.97 -6.05 -9.96
N ALA A 505 -18.86 -6.10 -9.21
CA ALA A 505 -17.51 -6.16 -9.76
C ALA A 505 -17.27 -7.43 -10.58
N ILE A 506 -17.83 -8.58 -10.18
CA ILE A 506 -17.75 -9.84 -10.93
C ILE A 506 -18.53 -9.75 -12.24
N ILE A 507 -19.77 -9.24 -12.18
CA ILE A 507 -20.60 -9.04 -13.38
C ILE A 507 -19.88 -8.10 -14.35
N ARG A 508 -19.40 -6.96 -13.86
CA ARG A 508 -18.67 -5.97 -14.67
C ARG A 508 -17.42 -6.56 -15.32
N ALA A 509 -16.67 -7.40 -14.61
CA ALA A 509 -15.48 -8.04 -15.15
C ALA A 509 -15.79 -9.12 -16.20
N ALA A 510 -16.93 -9.81 -16.08
CA ALA A 510 -17.35 -10.85 -17.02
C ALA A 510 -18.08 -10.30 -18.27
N ASP A 511 -18.66 -9.11 -18.17
CA ASP A 511 -19.44 -8.46 -19.23
C ASP A 511 -18.65 -7.41 -20.03
N GLU A 512 -18.03 -7.88 -21.11
CA GLU A 512 -17.29 -7.06 -22.07
C GLU A 512 -18.16 -6.07 -22.88
N ARG A 513 -19.50 -6.17 -22.80
CA ARG A 513 -20.42 -5.23 -23.49
C ARG A 513 -20.82 -4.04 -22.64
N ALA A 514 -20.44 -4.05 -21.36
CA ALA A 514 -20.72 -2.98 -20.42
C ALA A 514 -22.22 -2.69 -20.20
N HIS A 515 -23.07 -3.74 -20.16
CA HIS A 515 -24.48 -3.55 -19.83
C HIS A 515 -24.64 -2.84 -18.48
N PRO A 516 -25.72 -2.06 -18.29
CA PRO A 516 -26.00 -1.43 -17.02
C PRO A 516 -26.17 -2.49 -15.93
N ILE A 517 -25.60 -2.21 -14.76
CA ILE A 517 -25.78 -3.01 -13.55
C ILE A 517 -26.61 -2.19 -12.58
N ALA A 518 -27.70 -2.80 -12.10
CA ALA A 518 -28.62 -2.21 -11.16
C ALA A 518 -28.62 -2.95 -9.82
N VAL A 519 -29.11 -2.25 -8.79
CA VAL A 519 -29.48 -2.84 -7.50
C VAL A 519 -30.86 -2.36 -7.09
N HIS A 520 -31.66 -3.26 -6.54
CA HIS A 520 -32.99 -2.97 -6.02
C HIS A 520 -33.00 -2.97 -4.50
N LYS A 521 -33.58 -1.93 -3.91
CA LYS A 521 -33.56 -1.71 -2.46
C LYS A 521 -34.93 -1.95 -1.83
N LEU A 522 -34.94 -2.66 -0.71
CA LEU A 522 -36.12 -2.79 0.16
C LEU A 522 -36.55 -1.42 0.66
N ASN A 523 -37.77 -1.02 0.27
CA ASN A 523 -38.53 0.18 0.63
C ASN A 523 -37.64 1.35 1.09
N GLY A 524 -37.00 2.00 0.12
CA GLY A 524 -35.97 2.98 0.40
C GLY A 524 -35.69 3.91 -0.76
N LEU A 525 -35.41 5.17 -0.43
CA LEU A 525 -35.06 6.18 -1.42
C LEU A 525 -33.54 6.40 -1.50
N SER A 526 -32.80 6.27 -0.39
CA SER A 526 -31.35 6.53 -0.38
C SER A 526 -30.53 5.33 -0.86
N PHE A 527 -29.48 5.57 -1.65
CA PHE A 527 -28.49 4.56 -2.08
C PHE A 527 -27.05 5.00 -1.78
N THR A 528 -26.87 5.84 -0.76
CA THR A 528 -25.56 6.38 -0.36
C THR A 528 -24.52 5.31 -0.03
N GLU A 529 -24.94 4.10 0.34
CA GLU A 529 -24.07 2.95 0.58
C GLU A 529 -23.32 2.46 -0.68
N PHE A 530 -23.79 2.84 -1.87
CA PHE A 530 -23.18 2.51 -3.17
C PHE A 530 -22.67 3.75 -3.91
N ALA A 531 -22.65 4.91 -3.23
CA ALA A 531 -22.31 6.23 -3.76
C ALA A 531 -21.01 6.28 -4.60
N ASP A 532 -20.04 5.45 -4.25
CA ASP A 532 -18.70 5.40 -4.82
C ASP A 532 -18.40 4.05 -5.51
N ASP A 533 -19.41 3.20 -5.70
CA ASP A 533 -19.23 1.93 -6.40
C ASP A 533 -19.20 2.17 -7.91
N PRO A 534 -18.06 1.94 -8.59
CA PRO A 534 -17.91 2.21 -10.02
C PRO A 534 -18.63 1.18 -10.91
N ASN A 535 -19.18 0.12 -10.32
CA ASN A 535 -19.79 -0.96 -11.09
C ASN A 535 -21.31 -0.82 -11.20
N ILE A 536 -21.95 -0.01 -10.36
CA ILE A 536 -23.41 0.11 -10.31
C ILE A 536 -23.87 1.39 -11.01
N ASP A 537 -24.69 1.24 -12.04
CA ASP A 537 -25.12 2.34 -12.92
C ASP A 537 -26.54 2.84 -12.59
N GLN A 538 -27.38 1.98 -12.04
CA GLN A 538 -28.80 2.27 -11.83
C GLN A 538 -29.30 1.80 -10.47
N TYR A 539 -30.18 2.59 -9.87
CA TYR A 539 -30.89 2.21 -8.65
C TYR A 539 -32.38 2.03 -8.91
N ALA A 540 -32.84 0.82 -8.63
CA ALA A 540 -34.23 0.41 -8.72
C ALA A 540 -34.91 0.70 -7.38
N ILE A 541 -35.78 1.72 -7.39
CA ILE A 541 -36.41 2.28 -6.21
C ILE A 541 -37.74 1.58 -5.95
N GLN A 542 -37.90 1.16 -4.70
CA GLN A 542 -39.18 0.84 -4.12
C GLN A 542 -39.66 1.97 -3.22
N TYR A 543 -40.83 2.54 -3.54
CA TYR A 543 -41.46 3.59 -2.75
C TYR A 543 -42.99 3.45 -2.72
N ASN A 544 -43.51 3.11 -1.54
CA ASN A 544 -44.89 2.65 -1.37
C ASN A 544 -45.92 3.73 -1.03
N GLU A 545 -45.53 5.01 -0.95
CA GLU A 545 -46.46 6.12 -0.66
C GLU A 545 -47.10 6.67 -1.96
N VAL A 546 -48.43 6.84 -1.95
CA VAL A 546 -49.28 6.46 -3.11
C VAL A 546 -49.92 7.58 -3.93
N THR A 547 -49.63 8.86 -3.71
CA THR A 547 -50.09 9.91 -4.65
C THR A 547 -49.05 10.22 -5.71
N ALA A 548 -49.48 10.71 -6.87
CA ALA A 548 -48.57 11.15 -7.93
C ALA A 548 -47.60 12.25 -7.43
N ASP A 549 -48.10 13.21 -6.63
CA ASP A 549 -47.28 14.28 -6.07
C ASP A 549 -46.22 13.77 -5.08
N GLN A 550 -46.58 12.83 -4.20
CA GLN A 550 -45.62 12.22 -3.28
C GLN A 550 -44.52 11.47 -4.03
N MET A 551 -44.91 10.70 -5.06
CA MET A 551 -43.96 9.98 -5.92
C MET A 551 -43.03 10.96 -6.64
N HIS A 552 -43.58 12.02 -7.23
CA HIS A 552 -42.79 13.05 -7.91
C HIS A 552 -41.77 13.69 -6.97
N GLN A 553 -42.22 14.17 -5.80
CA GLN A 553 -41.34 14.79 -4.80
C GLN A 553 -40.24 13.84 -4.32
N ALA A 554 -40.56 12.56 -4.14
CA ALA A 554 -39.58 11.54 -3.80
C ALA A 554 -38.53 11.37 -4.91
N MET A 555 -38.95 11.33 -6.18
CA MET A 555 -38.04 11.21 -7.33
C MET A 555 -37.17 12.45 -7.50
N VAL A 556 -37.73 13.66 -7.36
CA VAL A 556 -36.95 14.92 -7.37
C VAL A 556 -35.89 14.92 -6.26
N ALA A 557 -36.26 14.51 -5.05
CA ALA A 557 -35.33 14.41 -3.93
C ALA A 557 -34.20 13.41 -4.22
N GLN A 558 -34.52 12.27 -4.86
CA GLN A 558 -33.51 11.28 -5.22
C GLN A 558 -32.65 11.68 -6.40
N PHE A 559 -33.22 12.34 -7.40
CA PHE A 559 -32.46 12.90 -8.52
C PHE A 559 -31.42 13.91 -8.02
N ALA A 560 -31.81 14.75 -7.07
CA ALA A 560 -30.89 15.67 -6.40
C ALA A 560 -29.83 14.92 -5.56
N ALA A 561 -30.22 13.90 -4.79
CA ALA A 561 -29.29 13.10 -3.98
C ALA A 561 -28.29 12.28 -4.82
N ALA A 562 -28.71 11.86 -6.02
CA ALA A 562 -27.85 11.20 -6.99
C ALA A 562 -26.70 12.09 -7.44
N ASN A 563 -26.92 13.40 -7.47
CA ASN A 563 -25.91 14.41 -7.79
C ASN A 563 -25.16 14.08 -9.09
N GLY A 564 -25.88 13.61 -10.10
CA GLY A 564 -25.30 13.30 -11.41
C GLY A 564 -24.70 11.90 -11.57
N ARG A 565 -24.63 11.08 -10.52
CA ARG A 565 -23.77 9.89 -10.48
C ARG A 565 -24.35 8.61 -11.05
N TYR A 566 -25.68 8.47 -11.07
CA TYR A 566 -26.34 7.22 -11.42
C TYR A 566 -27.77 7.46 -11.90
N ASN A 567 -28.30 6.49 -12.63
CA ASN A 567 -29.68 6.49 -13.12
C ASN A 567 -30.66 6.02 -12.05
N LEU A 568 -31.88 6.55 -12.09
CA LEU A 568 -32.97 6.17 -11.18
C LEU A 568 -34.07 5.46 -11.96
N ASN A 569 -34.57 4.37 -11.41
CA ASN A 569 -35.74 3.66 -11.93
C ASN A 569 -36.75 3.49 -10.80
N MET A 570 -37.91 4.11 -10.91
CA MET A 570 -39.03 3.86 -10.01
C MET A 570 -39.62 2.49 -10.37
N SER A 571 -39.09 1.43 -9.75
CA SER A 571 -39.34 0.04 -10.13
C SER A 571 -40.47 -0.62 -9.34
N GLU A 572 -40.75 -0.12 -8.15
CA GLU A 572 -41.73 -0.71 -7.29
C GLU A 572 -42.51 0.34 -6.48
N SER A 573 -43.83 0.25 -6.56
CA SER A 573 -44.72 0.99 -5.66
C SER A 573 -46.04 0.26 -5.50
N LYS A 574 -46.38 0.00 -4.25
CA LYS A 574 -47.70 -0.48 -3.89
C LYS A 574 -48.77 0.51 -4.34
N GLY A 575 -49.91 0.01 -4.81
CA GLY A 575 -51.07 0.80 -5.19
C GLY A 575 -50.82 1.72 -6.39
N HIS A 576 -49.89 1.40 -7.29
CA HIS A 576 -49.64 2.17 -8.50
C HIS A 576 -50.92 2.27 -9.35
N GLY A 577 -51.72 1.20 -9.36
CA GLY A 577 -53.03 1.13 -9.99
C GLY A 577 -52.97 1.02 -11.52
N THR A 578 -54.09 1.36 -12.17
CA THR A 578 -54.25 1.29 -13.64
C THR A 578 -54.97 2.53 -14.17
N GLY A 579 -55.09 2.65 -15.49
CA GLY A 579 -55.80 3.73 -16.17
C GLY A 579 -55.22 5.11 -15.84
N THR A 580 -56.09 6.05 -15.47
CA THR A 580 -55.69 7.45 -15.22
C THR A 580 -54.77 7.58 -14.01
N SER A 581 -54.94 6.76 -12.97
CA SER A 581 -54.09 6.81 -11.78
C SER A 581 -52.65 6.45 -12.13
N ALA A 582 -52.46 5.32 -12.81
CA ALA A 582 -51.13 4.87 -13.21
C ALA A 582 -50.47 5.84 -14.19
N ARG A 583 -51.21 6.36 -15.18
CA ARG A 583 -50.65 7.37 -16.08
C ARG A 583 -50.10 8.58 -15.34
N ARG A 584 -50.83 9.10 -14.35
CA ARG A 584 -50.34 10.26 -13.55
C ARG A 584 -49.08 9.92 -12.76
N LYS A 585 -49.01 8.73 -12.18
CA LYS A 585 -47.84 8.27 -11.42
C LYS A 585 -46.62 8.02 -12.30
N ASN A 586 -46.79 7.37 -13.45
CA ASN A 586 -45.72 7.19 -14.43
C ASN A 586 -45.13 8.55 -14.84
N TRP A 587 -45.98 9.51 -15.20
CA TRP A 587 -45.52 10.86 -15.56
C TRP A 587 -44.90 11.60 -14.37
N ALA A 588 -45.44 11.48 -13.16
CA ALA A 588 -44.84 12.04 -11.96
C ALA A 588 -43.41 11.52 -11.72
N ALA A 589 -43.20 10.21 -11.84
CA ALA A 589 -41.86 9.61 -11.72
C ALA A 589 -40.92 10.08 -12.84
N ALA A 590 -41.38 10.06 -14.09
CA ALA A 590 -40.61 10.49 -15.25
C ALA A 590 -40.17 11.96 -15.17
N MET A 591 -41.09 12.85 -14.81
CA MET A 591 -40.79 14.28 -14.62
C MET A 591 -39.91 14.53 -13.39
N GLY A 592 -39.92 13.61 -12.41
CA GLY A 592 -38.99 13.60 -11.29
C GLY A 592 -37.59 13.09 -11.65
N GLY A 593 -37.35 12.73 -12.91
CA GLY A 593 -36.04 12.31 -13.42
C GLY A 593 -35.76 10.81 -13.30
N ALA A 594 -36.79 9.97 -13.16
CA ALA A 594 -36.65 8.53 -13.05
C ALA A 594 -37.30 7.77 -14.21
N TYR A 595 -36.76 6.61 -14.56
CA TYR A 595 -37.47 5.60 -15.35
C TYR A 595 -38.61 4.97 -14.56
N VAL A 596 -39.46 4.19 -15.24
CA VAL A 596 -40.67 3.63 -14.62
C VAL A 596 -40.79 2.14 -14.93
N MET A 597 -40.83 1.33 -13.89
CA MET A 597 -41.40 -0.01 -13.98
C MET A 597 -42.47 -0.18 -12.92
N ASN A 598 -43.59 -0.77 -13.32
CA ASN A 598 -44.74 -0.89 -12.43
C ASN A 598 -44.89 -2.32 -11.91
N LEU A 599 -44.48 -2.56 -10.66
CA LEU A 599 -44.59 -3.86 -9.99
C LEU A 599 -46.00 -4.50 -10.10
N GLU A 600 -47.08 -3.73 -9.99
CA GLU A 600 -48.42 -4.33 -9.97
C GLU A 600 -48.92 -4.75 -11.37
N TRP A 601 -48.17 -4.42 -12.42
CA TRP A 601 -48.53 -4.77 -13.77
C TRP A 601 -47.91 -6.11 -14.16
N ASP A 602 -48.68 -7.20 -14.06
CA ASP A 602 -48.37 -8.48 -14.72
C ASP A 602 -48.72 -8.37 -16.22
N ILE A 603 -47.77 -8.59 -17.13
CA ILE A 603 -48.00 -8.47 -18.59
C ILE A 603 -49.23 -9.25 -19.05
N ALA A 604 -49.50 -10.44 -18.50
CA ALA A 604 -50.63 -11.26 -18.89
C ALA A 604 -51.97 -10.59 -18.54
N SER A 605 -52.11 -10.07 -17.32
CA SER A 605 -53.37 -9.51 -16.80
C SER A 605 -53.56 -8.02 -17.10
N THR A 606 -52.46 -7.27 -17.27
CA THR A 606 -52.48 -5.83 -17.52
C THR A 606 -53.11 -5.52 -18.86
N SER A 607 -53.94 -4.47 -18.91
CA SER A 607 -54.62 -4.10 -20.15
C SER A 607 -53.61 -3.58 -21.19
N THR A 608 -53.86 -3.90 -22.47
CA THR A 608 -53.06 -3.34 -23.58
C THR A 608 -53.11 -1.80 -23.59
N ALA A 609 -54.17 -1.20 -23.08
CA ALA A 609 -54.29 0.26 -23.01
C ALA A 609 -53.33 0.88 -21.98
N ASP A 610 -53.13 0.22 -20.84
CA ASP A 610 -52.18 0.66 -19.81
C ASP A 610 -50.74 0.51 -20.29
N LEU A 611 -50.39 -0.63 -20.89
CA LEU A 611 -49.08 -0.87 -21.51
C LEU A 611 -48.79 0.14 -22.63
N LYS A 612 -49.77 0.45 -23.48
CA LYS A 612 -49.65 1.52 -24.49
C LYS A 612 -49.40 2.89 -23.87
N GLY A 613 -49.95 3.15 -22.68
CA GLY A 613 -49.64 4.36 -21.92
C GLY A 613 -48.14 4.51 -21.65
N CYS A 614 -47.46 3.42 -21.29
CA CYS A 614 -46.00 3.41 -21.18
C CYS A 614 -45.31 3.56 -22.54
N GLY A 615 -45.76 2.87 -23.58
CA GLY A 615 -45.18 3.01 -24.92
C GLY A 615 -45.21 4.43 -25.46
N TYR A 616 -46.30 5.17 -25.22
CA TYR A 616 -46.36 6.59 -25.58
C TYR A 616 -45.36 7.45 -24.80
N MET A 617 -45.03 7.09 -23.56
CA MET A 617 -43.99 7.78 -22.80
C MET A 617 -42.61 7.48 -23.38
N VAL A 618 -42.31 6.22 -23.69
CA VAL A 618 -41.05 5.82 -24.36
C VAL A 618 -40.86 6.64 -25.64
N ASP A 619 -41.85 6.60 -26.54
CA ASP A 619 -41.82 7.35 -27.80
C ASP A 619 -41.65 8.86 -27.58
N PHE A 620 -42.35 9.42 -26.58
CA PHE A 620 -42.27 10.85 -26.26
C PHE A 620 -40.89 11.24 -25.75
N PHE A 621 -40.37 10.56 -24.73
CA PHE A 621 -39.10 10.90 -24.12
C PHE A 621 -37.96 10.70 -25.11
N GLU A 622 -37.89 9.58 -25.83
CA GLU A 622 -36.82 9.35 -26.80
C GLU A 622 -36.84 10.34 -27.99
N ALA A 623 -38.00 10.92 -28.31
CA ALA A 623 -38.13 11.99 -29.31
C ALA A 623 -37.73 13.39 -28.79
N THR A 624 -37.57 13.57 -27.48
CA THR A 624 -37.16 14.83 -26.83
C THR A 624 -35.69 14.80 -26.44
N ASN A 625 -35.17 15.90 -25.89
CA ASN A 625 -33.84 15.99 -25.29
C ASN A 625 -33.87 15.93 -23.75
N PHE A 626 -34.71 15.07 -23.18
CA PHE A 626 -34.81 14.88 -21.73
C PHE A 626 -33.47 14.45 -21.09
N ASP A 627 -32.58 13.83 -21.86
CA ASP A 627 -31.27 13.31 -21.44
C ASP A 627 -30.28 14.43 -21.01
N ILE A 628 -30.63 15.69 -21.24
CA ILE A 628 -29.88 16.86 -20.74
C ILE A 628 -30.67 17.68 -19.71
N MET A 629 -31.88 17.26 -19.36
CA MET A 629 -32.78 17.98 -18.47
C MET A 629 -32.69 17.47 -17.03
N GLU A 630 -33.20 18.29 -16.12
CA GLU A 630 -33.36 18.00 -14.69
C GLU A 630 -34.75 18.48 -14.21
N PRO A 631 -35.27 17.95 -13.10
CA PRO A 631 -36.50 18.45 -12.51
C PRO A 631 -36.35 19.92 -12.06
N ARG A 632 -37.26 20.79 -12.52
CA ARG A 632 -37.21 22.24 -12.37
C ARG A 632 -38.58 22.83 -12.08
N ASP A 633 -39.26 22.29 -11.08
CA ASP A 633 -40.60 22.76 -10.67
C ASP A 633 -40.59 24.23 -10.20
N ASP A 634 -39.41 24.79 -9.88
CA ASP A 634 -39.23 26.23 -9.67
C ASP A 634 -39.60 27.08 -10.90
N LEU A 635 -39.59 26.47 -12.09
CA LEU A 635 -40.00 27.08 -13.36
C LEU A 635 -41.47 26.85 -13.70
N ALA A 636 -42.22 26.12 -12.88
CA ALA A 636 -43.63 25.87 -13.09
C ALA A 636 -44.41 27.19 -13.14
N PHE A 637 -45.36 27.28 -14.08
CA PHE A 637 -46.21 28.46 -14.25
C PHE A 637 -47.65 28.06 -14.55
N GLY A 638 -48.60 28.80 -13.99
CA GLY A 638 -50.02 28.52 -14.17
C GLY A 638 -50.44 27.23 -13.47
N GLY A 639 -51.07 26.31 -14.20
CA GLY A 639 -51.56 25.02 -13.69
C GLY A 639 -50.64 23.84 -14.01
N THR A 640 -49.37 24.08 -14.32
CA THR A 640 -48.37 23.03 -14.52
C THR A 640 -47.91 22.51 -13.16
N ASP A 641 -48.03 21.20 -12.94
CA ASP A 641 -47.64 20.58 -11.68
C ASP A 641 -46.13 20.29 -11.63
N TYR A 642 -45.56 19.72 -12.70
CA TYR A 642 -44.16 19.27 -12.76
C TYR A 642 -43.46 19.82 -14.01
N VAL A 643 -42.17 20.10 -13.91
CA VAL A 643 -41.36 20.57 -15.05
C VAL A 643 -40.04 19.82 -15.11
N LEU A 644 -39.68 19.32 -16.29
CA LEU A 644 -38.33 18.84 -16.58
C LEU A 644 -37.70 19.83 -17.56
N ALA A 645 -36.53 20.39 -17.27
CA ALA A 645 -35.95 21.43 -18.10
C ALA A 645 -34.42 21.41 -18.18
N ALA A 646 -33.91 21.93 -19.30
CA ALA A 646 -32.52 22.31 -19.51
C ALA A 646 -32.50 23.79 -19.93
N PRO A 647 -32.51 24.75 -18.98
CA PRO A 647 -32.67 26.17 -19.30
C PRO A 647 -31.59 26.72 -20.24
N ALA A 648 -30.35 26.24 -20.10
CA ALA A 648 -29.23 26.61 -20.98
C ALA A 648 -29.47 26.19 -22.44
N ALA A 649 -30.17 25.08 -22.66
CA ALA A 649 -30.57 24.58 -23.97
C ALA A 649 -31.95 25.07 -24.42
N ARG A 650 -32.62 25.92 -23.63
CA ARG A 650 -33.99 26.44 -23.87
C ARG A 650 -35.00 25.31 -24.16
N SER A 651 -34.87 24.21 -23.45
CA SER A 651 -35.73 23.03 -23.62
C SER A 651 -36.42 22.69 -22.31
N TYR A 652 -37.69 22.32 -22.39
CA TYR A 652 -38.53 21.93 -21.27
C TYR A 652 -39.61 20.94 -21.75
N ILE A 653 -40.06 20.10 -20.83
CA ILE A 653 -41.21 19.20 -20.97
C ILE A 653 -42.30 19.67 -19.99
#